data_AF-A0A179G3W7-F1
#
_entry.id   AF-A0A179G3W7-F1
#
_cell.length_a   1.000
_cell.length_b   1.000
_cell.length_c   1.000
_cell.angle_alpha   90.00
_cell.angle_beta   90.00
_cell.angle_gamma   90.00
#
_symmetry.space_group_name_H-M   'P 1'
#
loop_
_entity.id
_entity.type
_entity.pdbx_description
1 polymer ?
#
loop_
_entity_poly.entity_id
_entity_poly.type
_entity_poly.pdbx_seq_one_letter_code
_entity_poly.pdbx_strand_id
1 'polypeptide(L)'
;MVNSDSMIDENLDGVVLLMKSTLCLWKFRHGKTELAHRVHRFFRNNKARAKLFQHSILFLCRIYYAVEICVEAARMLPNLQSILFIPVPYHRQEGEAPGDVETVSSQVVTHSLERLNVPTAGIPARYLNQLCTKLYAIRAERKQTHVIHAEIQALYHMHAVFPDDSEDYIVHKYVGCSRRCCFLCSVLIRRTVPEMRLRGSHNAVLHRWEPHRFYPSSFRDKFENGIKDLIQCLTAVLRRIFATDSYRQEPNQAQSSHGLPSTTAILDRERTKMVPSRLETKRIMMQMQSAVDDEVSYTVAGQKPGRAIMMGGRYQLEEKSLTEAEQIRDNFVRGKDGFEPPTVIPQAEPYRPKTCTICKRKMALSRCSACRKSYCSRACQKRDWRWHVFKCRVRNRPNSIDALRWFIQKHGLKNNKSAFSPKMVQSLFADDELCYTFGFCLCWTEPSVRRLMMIYKLAMQAHRPRQLQFWLDEGSLHQHMHEQLATISPTGQSLEMKDAIAWYLDEATCRHFQQMPKLGCYLHQSVAVHLTKALFNLPEDHGEWAELPPKQAMVAHLYVKLVKLFDNIPNPLDQDCMYFGFCHCQNDQQRTALRQAYLDLGGKRAVTLSSIAEHSGSAALTEFMSENGVDMSDLIRQGIHPHPPAPEHVGVYRFISEVHHALSGTWCSCFQQNPPVNRCSCLRSEPQLSAESEYTYGFHGTVPWERWQLLNFYLAALSVPSFCPQDLQAALDDQGNAALERYLDTLMPDFRRNLYRKYRTSLCFPGLGMRLLDRHTRLPIHIVDYSVCHDVSRPDGLCNAMYLPALDLRIEVTYSD
;
A
#
# COMPACT_ATOMS: atom_id res chain seq x y z
N MET A 1 44.92 17.64 30.20
CA MET A 1 44.61 16.52 29.29
C MET A 1 43.47 15.74 29.92
N VAL A 2 42.23 16.09 29.57
CA VAL A 2 41.04 15.33 29.98
C VAL A 2 40.73 14.44 28.79
N ASN A 3 40.62 13.13 29.02
CA ASN A 3 40.36 12.11 27.99
C ASN A 3 39.15 12.50 27.13
N SER A 4 39.40 12.87 25.88
CA SER A 4 38.37 13.17 24.88
C SER A 4 37.61 11.92 24.44
N ASP A 5 38.20 10.74 24.59
CA ASP A 5 37.59 9.49 24.11
C ASP A 5 36.44 9.00 25.01
N SER A 6 36.46 9.28 26.32
CA SER A 6 35.37 8.88 27.22
C SER A 6 34.12 9.76 27.10
N MET A 7 34.25 11.03 26.66
CA MET A 7 33.09 11.90 26.39
C MET A 7 32.43 11.63 25.04
N ILE A 8 33.11 10.93 24.13
CA ILE A 8 32.58 10.58 22.81
C ILE A 8 31.63 9.37 22.92
N ASP A 9 31.99 8.35 23.72
CA ASP A 9 31.15 7.15 23.90
C ASP A 9 29.81 7.45 24.61
N GLU A 10 29.80 8.22 25.70
CA GLU A 10 28.56 8.60 26.40
C GLU A 10 27.62 9.47 25.52
N ASN A 11 28.19 10.27 24.63
CA ASN A 11 27.39 11.07 23.68
C ASN A 11 26.92 10.25 22.48
N LEU A 12 27.64 9.20 22.07
CA LEU A 12 27.28 8.37 20.93
C LEU A 12 26.00 7.57 21.23
N ASP A 13 25.90 6.99 22.42
CA ASP A 13 24.70 6.29 22.88
C ASP A 13 23.49 7.22 22.96
N GLY A 14 23.69 8.46 23.44
CA GLY A 14 22.67 9.50 23.44
C GLY A 14 22.20 9.86 22.04
N VAL A 15 23.11 9.94 21.07
CA VAL A 15 22.79 10.24 19.67
C VAL A 15 22.09 9.07 18.98
N VAL A 16 22.52 7.83 19.22
CA VAL A 16 21.88 6.61 18.69
C VAL A 16 20.47 6.47 19.27
N LEU A 17 20.30 6.68 20.58
CA LEU A 17 18.98 6.68 21.22
C LEU A 17 18.08 7.77 20.66
N LEU A 18 18.62 8.97 20.41
CA LEU A 18 17.89 10.08 19.78
C LEU A 18 17.47 9.73 18.35
N MET A 19 18.37 9.14 17.55
CA MET A 19 18.09 8.67 16.20
C MET A 19 16.98 7.63 16.16
N LYS A 20 17.09 6.60 17.01
CA LYS A 20 16.12 5.50 17.15
C LYS A 20 14.77 6.02 17.61
N SER A 21 14.74 6.84 18.67
CA SER A 21 13.51 7.45 19.19
C SER A 21 12.84 8.36 18.16
N THR A 22 13.63 9.13 17.43
CA THR A 22 13.12 9.98 16.34
C THR A 22 12.57 9.15 15.20
N LEU A 23 13.21 8.03 14.84
CA LEU A 23 12.68 7.10 13.84
C LEU A 23 11.36 6.46 14.28
N CYS A 24 11.29 6.00 15.53
CA CYS A 24 10.05 5.48 16.11
C CYS A 24 8.93 6.51 16.01
N LEU A 25 9.17 7.77 16.40
CA LEU A 25 8.20 8.85 16.27
C LEU A 25 7.89 9.19 14.80
N TRP A 26 8.88 9.16 13.91
CA TRP A 26 8.70 9.54 12.51
C TRP A 26 7.99 8.48 11.68
N LYS A 27 8.06 7.18 12.01
CA LYS A 27 7.34 6.12 11.29
C LYS A 27 5.83 6.37 11.28
N PHE A 28 5.29 6.92 12.37
CA PHE A 28 3.86 7.15 12.53
C PHE A 28 3.47 8.58 12.15
N ARG A 29 2.29 8.73 11.54
CA ARG A 29 1.76 10.03 11.11
C ARG A 29 1.56 11.01 12.28
N HIS A 30 1.25 10.48 13.46
CA HIS A 30 1.08 11.23 14.70
C HIS A 30 2.42 11.65 15.32
N GLY A 31 3.40 10.75 15.39
CA GLY A 31 4.72 11.08 15.94
C GLY A 31 5.51 12.09 15.09
N LYS A 32 5.26 12.21 13.78
CA LYS A 32 5.77 13.33 12.95
C LYS A 32 5.30 14.70 13.45
N THR A 33 4.04 14.77 13.89
CA THR A 33 3.42 16.01 14.38
C THR A 33 3.89 16.32 15.78
N GLU A 34 4.04 15.29 16.62
CA GLU A 34 4.55 15.41 17.98
C GLU A 34 6.01 15.85 18.02
N LEU A 35 6.85 15.29 17.15
CA LEU A 35 8.23 15.75 16.97
C LEU A 35 8.28 17.23 16.59
N ALA A 36 7.45 17.67 15.65
CA ALA A 36 7.38 19.08 15.26
C ALA A 36 6.91 19.98 16.42
N HIS A 37 5.91 19.54 17.19
CA HIS A 37 5.42 20.29 18.35
C HIS A 37 6.42 20.36 19.49
N ARG A 38 7.09 19.25 19.86
CA ARG A 38 8.13 19.24 20.90
C ARG A 38 9.29 20.15 20.54
N VAL A 39 9.72 20.12 19.28
CA VAL A 39 10.76 21.03 18.77
C VAL A 39 10.29 22.49 18.81
N HIS A 40 9.06 22.77 18.37
CA HIS A 40 8.51 24.13 18.49
C HIS A 40 8.31 24.59 19.94
N ARG A 41 7.99 23.69 20.87
CA ARG A 41 7.83 23.98 22.30
C ARG A 41 9.18 24.26 22.97
N PHE A 42 10.20 23.49 22.63
CA PHE A 42 11.55 23.65 23.17
C PHE A 42 12.23 24.94 22.66
N PHE A 43 12.00 25.28 21.39
CA PHE A 43 12.54 26.47 20.74
C PHE A 43 11.48 27.59 20.56
N ARG A 44 10.57 27.76 21.54
CA ARG A 44 9.43 28.69 21.50
C ARG A 44 9.79 30.10 20.99
N ASN A 45 10.96 30.59 21.37
CA ASN A 45 11.40 31.96 21.09
C ASN A 45 12.32 32.07 19.86
N ASN A 46 12.69 30.96 19.21
CA ASN A 46 13.60 30.97 18.08
C ASN A 46 13.18 29.97 17.00
N LYS A 47 12.25 30.39 16.15
CA LYS A 47 11.69 29.58 15.05
C LYS A 47 12.76 29.09 14.07
N ALA A 48 13.83 29.87 13.86
CA ALA A 48 14.94 29.48 12.99
C ALA A 48 15.71 28.29 13.58
N ARG A 49 16.03 28.35 14.88
CA ARG A 49 16.70 27.27 15.62
C ARG A 49 15.80 26.04 15.75
N ALA A 50 14.49 26.21 15.95
CA ALA A 50 13.50 25.13 15.91
C ALA A 50 13.54 24.37 14.58
N LYS A 51 13.50 25.11 13.47
CA LYS A 51 13.52 24.54 12.12
C LYS A 51 14.84 23.84 11.82
N LEU A 52 15.97 24.43 12.24
CA LEU A 52 17.29 23.83 12.11
C LEU A 52 17.36 22.51 12.89
N PHE A 53 16.96 22.51 14.15
CA PHE A 53 16.95 21.32 15.00
C PHE A 53 16.05 20.22 14.42
N GLN A 54 14.84 20.57 13.96
CA GLN A 54 13.94 19.62 13.31
C GLN A 54 14.55 19.01 12.06
N HIS A 55 15.23 19.80 11.23
CA HIS A 55 15.92 19.28 10.05
C HIS A 55 17.07 18.35 10.44
N SER A 56 17.87 18.72 11.45
CA SER A 56 19.01 17.92 11.91
C SER A 56 18.55 16.58 12.49
N ILE A 57 17.55 16.56 13.37
CA ILE A 57 17.09 15.31 14.00
C ILE A 57 16.43 14.37 12.98
N LEU A 58 15.70 14.91 12.00
CA LEU A 58 15.15 14.13 10.88
C LEU A 58 16.25 13.60 9.95
N PHE A 59 17.33 14.34 9.79
CA PHE A 59 18.49 13.89 9.02
C PHE A 59 19.18 12.71 9.71
N LEU A 60 19.46 12.82 11.01
CA LEU A 60 20.04 11.76 11.82
C LEU A 60 19.14 10.50 11.83
N CYS A 61 17.83 10.67 11.98
CA CYS A 61 16.84 9.60 11.87
C CYS A 61 16.89 8.86 10.52
N ARG A 62 17.06 9.59 9.40
CA ARG A 62 17.20 8.98 8.06
C ARG A 62 18.48 8.18 7.93
N ILE A 63 19.58 8.63 8.54
CA ILE A 63 20.84 7.88 8.57
C ILE A 63 20.61 6.56 9.30
N TYR A 64 20.05 6.60 10.51
CA TYR A 64 19.77 5.40 11.30
C TYR A 64 18.84 4.41 10.56
N TYR A 65 17.75 4.91 9.95
CA TYR A 65 16.88 4.07 9.13
C TYR A 65 17.60 3.42 7.94
N ALA A 66 18.47 4.16 7.25
CA ALA A 66 19.24 3.62 6.14
C ALA A 66 20.18 2.50 6.62
N VAL A 67 20.83 2.67 7.77
CA VAL A 67 21.69 1.64 8.37
C VAL A 67 20.89 0.40 8.76
N GLU A 68 19.76 0.56 9.45
CA GLU A 68 18.89 -0.56 9.85
C GLU A 68 18.42 -1.38 8.63
N ILE A 69 17.94 -0.73 7.58
CA ILE A 69 17.50 -1.39 6.34
C ILE A 69 18.67 -2.08 5.64
N CYS A 70 19.86 -1.46 5.61
CA CYS A 70 21.05 -2.09 5.04
C CYS A 70 21.46 -3.34 5.82
N VAL A 71 21.42 -3.31 7.16
CA VAL A 71 21.72 -4.47 8.01
C VAL A 71 20.68 -5.57 7.83
N GLU A 72 19.39 -5.22 7.78
CA GLU A 72 18.30 -6.16 7.52
C GLU A 72 18.45 -6.82 6.14
N ALA A 73 18.69 -6.03 5.09
CA ALA A 73 18.94 -6.54 3.75
C ALA A 73 20.21 -7.42 3.70
N ALA A 74 21.25 -7.06 4.45
CA ALA A 74 22.48 -7.84 4.53
C ALA A 74 22.29 -9.19 5.24
N ARG A 75 21.38 -9.25 6.23
CA ARG A 75 21.00 -10.52 6.90
C ARG A 75 20.19 -11.43 5.99
N MET A 76 19.28 -10.87 5.18
CA MET A 76 18.41 -11.63 4.28
C MET A 76 19.11 -12.18 3.03
N LEU A 77 20.24 -11.59 2.64
CA LEU A 77 20.98 -11.97 1.42
C LEU A 77 22.33 -12.58 1.82
N PRO A 78 22.56 -13.90 1.64
CA PRO A 78 23.81 -14.57 2.03
C PRO A 78 25.06 -13.89 1.48
N ASN A 79 24.98 -13.36 0.25
CA ASN A 79 26.07 -12.67 -0.44
C ASN A 79 26.45 -11.30 0.15
N LEU A 80 25.64 -10.75 1.07
CA LEU A 80 25.86 -9.46 1.70
C LEU A 80 26.32 -9.58 3.17
N GLN A 81 26.45 -10.80 3.69
CA GLN A 81 26.88 -11.07 5.07
C GLN A 81 28.37 -10.76 5.32
N SER A 82 29.15 -10.51 4.25
CA SER A 82 30.58 -10.23 4.26
C SER A 82 30.95 -8.80 3.81
N ILE A 83 30.03 -7.84 3.96
CA ILE A 83 30.28 -6.44 3.57
C ILE A 83 31.00 -5.67 4.67
N LEU A 84 32.18 -5.15 4.36
CA LEU A 84 32.88 -4.18 5.19
C LEU A 84 32.55 -2.74 4.75
N PHE A 85 32.05 -1.92 5.68
CA PHE A 85 31.83 -0.50 5.42
C PHE A 85 33.08 0.30 5.74
N ILE A 86 33.64 0.96 4.71
CA ILE A 86 34.79 1.84 4.87
C ILE A 86 34.29 3.28 4.91
N PRO A 87 34.42 3.98 6.05
CA PRO A 87 33.97 5.37 6.15
C PRO A 87 34.86 6.26 5.29
N VAL A 88 34.26 6.97 4.34
CA VAL A 88 34.96 8.01 3.58
C VAL A 88 35.03 9.28 4.44
N PRO A 89 36.22 9.72 4.87
CA PRO A 89 36.37 10.89 5.73
C PRO A 89 35.91 12.17 5.01
N TYR A 90 34.99 12.91 5.64
CA TYR A 90 34.60 14.22 5.15
C TYR A 90 35.72 15.24 5.43
N HIS A 91 36.42 15.65 4.38
CA HIS A 91 37.44 16.68 4.48
C HIS A 91 36.78 18.06 4.41
N ARG A 92 36.46 18.64 5.58
CA ARG A 92 36.03 20.03 5.64
C ARG A 92 37.23 20.92 5.32
N GLN A 93 37.24 21.52 4.13
CA GLN A 93 38.20 22.58 3.83
C GLN A 93 37.73 23.86 4.52
N GLU A 94 38.55 24.40 5.42
CA GLU A 94 38.31 25.72 6.02
C GLU A 94 38.36 26.77 4.91
N GLY A 95 37.31 27.60 4.83
CA GLY A 95 37.29 28.71 3.88
C GLY A 95 38.32 29.77 4.26
N GLU A 96 38.82 30.50 3.28
CA GLU A 96 39.66 31.68 3.53
C GLU A 96 38.90 32.69 4.40
N ALA A 97 39.63 33.44 5.26
CA ALA A 97 39.06 34.52 6.05
C ALA A 97 38.23 35.47 5.16
N PRO A 98 37.14 36.08 5.66
CA PRO A 98 36.24 36.89 4.85
C PRO A 98 36.93 38.18 4.37
N GLY A 99 37.73 38.07 3.31
CA GLY A 99 38.21 39.21 2.54
C GLY A 99 37.14 39.67 1.56
N ASP A 100 37.20 40.93 1.16
CA ASP A 100 36.24 41.56 0.26
C ASP A 100 35.94 40.68 -0.96
N VAL A 101 34.66 40.39 -1.18
CA VAL A 101 34.22 39.69 -2.39
C VAL A 101 34.24 40.74 -3.50
N GLU A 102 35.16 40.61 -4.45
CA GLU A 102 35.18 41.49 -5.62
C GLU A 102 33.83 41.46 -6.33
N THR A 103 33.28 42.64 -6.59
CA THR A 103 32.02 42.81 -7.33
C THR A 103 32.17 42.24 -8.74
N VAL A 104 31.29 41.30 -9.11
CA VAL A 104 31.29 40.71 -10.46
C VAL A 104 30.64 41.72 -11.42
N SER A 105 31.42 42.41 -12.25
CA SER A 105 30.88 43.29 -13.29
C SER A 105 30.46 42.50 -14.54
N SER A 106 29.60 43.08 -15.36
CA SER A 106 29.19 42.49 -16.65
C SER A 106 30.38 42.29 -17.58
N GLN A 107 31.39 43.18 -17.52
CA GLN A 107 32.63 43.07 -18.29
C GLN A 107 33.44 41.81 -17.93
N VAL A 108 33.49 41.43 -16.65
CA VAL A 108 34.19 40.21 -16.21
C VAL A 108 33.52 38.95 -16.77
N VAL A 109 32.19 38.94 -16.85
CA VAL A 109 31.43 37.82 -17.41
C VAL A 109 31.65 37.72 -18.92
N THR A 110 31.56 38.85 -19.64
CA THR A 110 31.79 38.90 -21.09
C THR A 110 33.21 38.47 -21.44
N HIS A 111 34.23 39.00 -20.75
CA HIS A 111 35.64 38.62 -20.96
C HIS A 111 35.88 37.13 -20.66
N SER A 112 35.19 36.56 -19.66
CA SER A 112 35.28 35.12 -19.37
C SER A 112 34.66 34.26 -20.48
N LEU A 113 33.56 34.71 -21.09
CA LEU A 113 32.93 34.03 -22.23
C LEU A 113 33.79 34.15 -23.49
N GLU A 114 34.41 35.30 -23.73
CA GLU A 114 35.37 35.53 -24.82
C GLU A 114 36.60 34.63 -24.68
N ARG A 115 37.17 34.50 -23.48
CA ARG A 115 38.28 33.55 -23.21
C ARG A 115 37.92 32.10 -23.50
N LEU A 116 36.64 31.74 -23.43
CA LEU A 116 36.14 30.41 -23.75
C LEU A 116 35.72 30.29 -25.24
N ASN A 117 35.91 31.35 -26.03
CA ASN A 117 35.40 31.51 -27.39
C ASN A 117 33.91 31.14 -27.49
N VAL A 118 33.08 31.69 -26.59
CA VAL A 118 31.62 31.57 -26.62
C VAL A 118 31.04 32.87 -27.18
N PRO A 119 30.19 32.84 -28.22
CA PRO A 119 29.65 34.07 -28.82
C PRO A 119 28.77 34.82 -27.82
N THR A 120 29.05 36.11 -27.63
CA THR A 120 28.34 37.01 -26.70
C THR A 120 27.34 37.93 -27.41
N ALA A 121 27.32 37.93 -28.74
CA ALA A 121 26.42 38.73 -29.55
C ALA A 121 24.94 38.32 -29.31
N GLY A 122 24.12 39.28 -28.88
CA GLY A 122 22.68 39.07 -28.66
C GLY A 122 22.25 38.84 -27.20
N ILE A 123 23.17 38.80 -26.23
CA ILE A 123 22.80 38.66 -24.80
C ILE A 123 22.31 40.00 -24.24
N PRO A 124 21.06 40.13 -23.74
CA PRO A 124 20.56 41.39 -23.21
C PRO A 124 21.35 41.87 -21.98
N ALA A 125 21.75 43.15 -21.94
CA ALA A 125 22.50 43.73 -20.81
C ALA A 125 21.80 43.56 -19.45
N ARG A 126 20.45 43.58 -19.45
CA ARG A 126 19.63 43.32 -18.25
C ARG A 126 19.81 41.90 -17.72
N TYR A 127 19.96 40.92 -18.60
CA TYR A 127 20.21 39.52 -18.23
C TYR A 127 21.60 39.33 -17.64
N LEU A 128 22.62 39.96 -18.24
CA LEU A 128 23.99 39.98 -17.71
C LEU A 128 24.05 40.60 -16.31
N ASN A 129 23.39 41.74 -16.08
CA ASN A 129 23.36 42.38 -14.77
C ASN A 129 22.69 41.51 -13.70
N GLN A 130 21.58 40.81 -14.03
CA GLN A 130 20.96 39.85 -13.11
C GLN A 130 21.86 38.64 -12.82
N LEU A 131 22.62 38.18 -13.81
CA LEU A 131 23.59 37.10 -13.63
C LEU A 131 24.75 37.54 -12.73
N CYS A 132 25.26 38.77 -12.89
CA CYS A 132 26.30 39.34 -12.04
C CYS A 132 25.92 39.33 -10.55
N THR A 133 24.70 39.76 -10.21
CA THR A 133 24.20 39.72 -8.83
C THR A 133 24.13 38.29 -8.28
N LYS A 134 23.67 37.32 -9.09
CA LYS A 134 23.62 35.91 -8.69
C LYS A 134 25.01 35.30 -8.55
N LEU A 135 25.94 35.62 -9.45
CA LEU A 135 27.32 35.15 -9.41
C LEU A 135 28.08 35.73 -8.21
N TYR A 136 27.84 36.98 -7.86
CA TYR A 136 28.36 37.58 -6.63
C TYR A 136 27.89 36.81 -5.39
N ALA A 137 26.57 36.52 -5.30
CA ALA A 137 26.03 35.73 -4.20
C ALA A 137 26.64 34.31 -4.13
N ILE A 138 26.81 33.64 -5.28
CA ILE A 138 27.47 32.32 -5.35
C ILE A 138 28.94 32.40 -4.93
N ARG A 139 29.69 33.44 -5.35
CA ARG A 139 31.09 33.63 -4.95
C ARG A 139 31.23 33.91 -3.47
N ALA A 140 30.35 34.75 -2.91
CA ALA A 140 30.31 35.02 -1.47
C ALA A 140 30.03 33.74 -0.66
N GLU A 141 29.09 32.90 -1.13
CA GLU A 141 28.77 31.61 -0.50
C GLU A 141 29.92 30.59 -0.61
N ARG A 142 30.61 30.55 -1.76
CA ARG A 142 31.77 29.65 -1.98
C ARG A 142 32.98 29.99 -1.12
N LYS A 143 33.26 31.28 -0.84
CA LYS A 143 34.33 31.66 0.11
C LYS A 143 34.08 31.08 1.51
N GLN A 144 32.81 30.93 1.90
CA GLN A 144 32.43 30.44 3.23
C GLN A 144 32.34 28.91 3.31
N THR A 145 32.05 28.23 2.20
CA THR A 145 31.82 26.78 2.18
C THR A 145 32.31 26.11 0.89
N HIS A 146 33.32 25.24 1.01
CA HIS A 146 33.73 24.34 -0.07
C HIS A 146 32.76 23.16 -0.19
N VAL A 147 32.21 22.92 -1.39
CA VAL A 147 31.20 21.87 -1.61
C VAL A 147 31.69 20.86 -2.64
N ILE A 148 32.26 19.77 -2.13
CA ILE A 148 32.68 18.61 -2.93
C ILE A 148 31.56 17.56 -2.86
N HIS A 149 31.14 17.01 -4.00
CA HIS A 149 30.08 16.00 -4.03
C HIS A 149 30.59 14.63 -3.57
N ALA A 150 29.70 13.83 -2.99
CA ALA A 150 30.04 12.53 -2.41
C ALA A 150 30.66 11.56 -3.43
N GLU A 151 30.21 11.56 -4.69
CA GLU A 151 30.78 10.72 -5.74
C GLU A 151 32.24 11.06 -6.03
N ILE A 152 32.57 12.36 -5.95
CA ILE A 152 33.93 12.84 -6.15
C ILE A 152 34.78 12.48 -4.94
N GLN A 153 34.29 12.72 -3.71
CA GLN A 153 34.98 12.32 -2.47
C GLN A 153 35.25 10.80 -2.43
N ALA A 154 34.26 9.98 -2.81
CA ALA A 154 34.39 8.53 -2.85
C ALA A 154 35.44 8.08 -3.87
N LEU A 155 35.44 8.68 -5.07
CA LEU A 155 36.46 8.38 -6.09
C LEU A 155 37.87 8.67 -5.58
N TYR A 156 38.08 9.82 -4.92
CA TYR A 156 39.39 10.17 -4.36
C TYR A 156 39.81 9.24 -3.23
N HIS A 157 38.91 8.97 -2.29
CA HIS A 157 39.23 8.10 -1.17
C HIS A 157 39.52 6.67 -1.64
N MET A 158 38.76 6.18 -2.62
CA MET A 158 39.02 4.89 -3.24
C MET A 158 40.43 4.84 -3.84
N HIS A 159 40.87 5.83 -4.60
CA HIS A 159 42.23 5.84 -5.16
C HIS A 159 43.34 6.11 -4.12
N ALA A 160 43.01 6.73 -2.99
CA ALA A 160 43.97 6.94 -1.90
C ALA A 160 44.23 5.67 -1.11
N VAL A 161 43.18 4.86 -0.88
CA VAL A 161 43.26 3.63 -0.07
C VAL A 161 43.54 2.39 -0.93
N PHE A 162 43.02 2.38 -2.16
CA PHE A 162 43.09 1.28 -3.12
C PHE A 162 43.60 1.79 -4.48
N PRO A 163 44.89 2.15 -4.57
CA PRO A 163 45.45 2.76 -5.77
C PRO A 163 45.37 1.84 -7.00
N ASP A 164 45.61 0.54 -6.80
CA ASP A 164 45.60 -0.52 -7.82
C ASP A 164 44.97 -1.80 -7.26
N ASP A 165 44.58 -2.74 -8.13
CA ASP A 165 44.10 -4.06 -7.70
C ASP A 165 45.28 -4.89 -7.15
N SER A 166 45.07 -5.67 -6.08
CA SER A 166 46.10 -6.52 -5.47
C SER A 166 45.65 -7.99 -5.43
N GLU A 167 46.52 -8.90 -4.99
CA GLU A 167 46.14 -10.29 -4.75
C GLU A 167 45.09 -10.44 -3.65
N ASP A 168 45.07 -9.49 -2.70
CA ASP A 168 44.16 -9.51 -1.54
C ASP A 168 42.80 -8.87 -1.82
N TYR A 169 42.69 -8.01 -2.84
CA TYR A 169 41.45 -7.33 -3.17
C TYR A 169 41.34 -6.90 -4.63
N ILE A 170 40.10 -6.91 -5.15
CA ILE A 170 39.76 -6.37 -6.47
C ILE A 170 38.83 -5.18 -6.28
N VAL A 171 39.20 -4.02 -6.81
CA VAL A 171 38.36 -2.83 -6.76
C VAL A 171 37.30 -2.92 -7.85
N HIS A 172 36.05 -3.15 -7.43
CA HIS A 172 34.93 -3.11 -8.35
C HIS A 172 34.76 -1.68 -8.91
N LYS A 173 34.92 -1.51 -10.23
CA LYS A 173 34.92 -0.18 -10.89
C LYS A 173 33.50 0.39 -11.04
N TYR A 174 32.86 0.71 -9.92
CA TYR A 174 31.57 1.40 -9.88
C TYR A 174 31.54 2.48 -8.80
N VAL A 175 31.12 3.70 -9.19
CA VAL A 175 30.83 4.80 -8.26
C VAL A 175 29.39 5.24 -8.46
N GLY A 176 28.62 5.27 -7.37
CA GLY A 176 27.24 5.70 -7.42
C GLY A 176 26.73 6.16 -6.07
N CYS A 177 25.80 7.12 -6.09
CA CYS A 177 25.00 7.48 -4.93
C CYS A 177 23.60 6.83 -5.04
N SER A 178 22.73 7.06 -4.04
CA SER A 178 21.33 6.60 -4.08
C SER A 178 20.52 7.21 -5.24
N ARG A 179 21.08 8.19 -5.97
CA ARG A 179 20.52 8.85 -7.17
C ARG A 179 21.44 8.70 -8.39
N ARG A 180 21.08 9.34 -9.50
CA ARG A 180 21.99 9.60 -10.62
C ARG A 180 22.96 10.71 -10.25
N CYS A 181 24.17 10.69 -10.81
CA CYS A 181 25.17 11.72 -10.57
C CYS A 181 24.75 13.05 -11.21
N CYS A 182 25.28 14.18 -10.72
CA CYS A 182 25.11 15.45 -11.42
C CYS A 182 25.90 15.47 -12.73
N PHE A 183 25.58 16.40 -13.64
CA PHE A 183 26.27 16.52 -14.91
C PHE A 183 27.79 16.63 -14.71
N LEU A 184 28.23 17.53 -13.82
CA LEU A 184 29.64 17.77 -13.53
C LEU A 184 30.36 16.53 -12.98
N CYS A 185 29.77 15.83 -12.00
CA CYS A 185 30.34 14.58 -11.49
C CYS A 185 30.40 13.50 -12.57
N SER A 186 29.33 13.35 -13.37
CA SER A 186 29.27 12.31 -14.39
C SER A 186 30.29 12.50 -15.50
N VAL A 187 30.52 13.75 -15.92
CA VAL A 187 31.52 14.07 -16.93
C VAL A 187 32.91 13.92 -16.32
N LEU A 188 33.16 14.49 -15.13
CA LEU A 188 34.48 14.40 -14.51
C LEU A 188 34.89 12.94 -14.28
N ILE A 189 34.06 12.11 -13.65
CA ILE A 189 34.39 10.71 -13.36
C ILE A 189 34.68 9.92 -14.64
N ARG A 190 33.86 10.06 -15.68
CA ARG A 190 34.06 9.36 -16.97
C ARG A 190 35.33 9.80 -17.70
N ARG A 191 35.81 11.02 -17.45
CA ARG A 191 37.03 11.55 -18.07
C ARG A 191 38.27 11.25 -17.25
N THR A 192 38.17 11.26 -15.92
CA THR A 192 39.28 10.90 -15.02
C THR A 192 39.53 9.40 -14.97
N VAL A 193 38.46 8.59 -14.99
CA VAL A 193 38.50 7.12 -14.82
C VAL A 193 37.45 6.49 -15.75
N PRO A 194 37.76 6.32 -17.05
CA PRO A 194 36.82 5.82 -18.06
C PRO A 194 36.22 4.45 -17.75
N GLU A 195 36.98 3.59 -17.08
CA GLU A 195 36.59 2.25 -16.63
C GLU A 195 35.53 2.27 -15.50
N MET A 196 35.32 3.43 -14.86
CA MET A 196 34.38 3.57 -13.76
C MET A 196 32.94 3.61 -14.27
N ARG A 197 32.14 2.62 -13.89
CA ARG A 197 30.71 2.57 -14.17
C ARG A 197 29.94 3.52 -13.25
N LEU A 198 28.98 4.23 -13.83
CA LEU A 198 28.06 5.11 -13.12
C LEU A 198 26.61 4.63 -13.33
N ARG A 199 25.75 4.84 -12.33
CA ARG A 199 24.29 4.58 -12.46
C ARG A 199 23.60 5.42 -13.55
N GLY A 200 24.20 6.54 -13.93
CA GLY A 200 23.69 7.51 -14.91
C GLY A 200 23.79 8.94 -14.39
N SER A 201 23.45 9.91 -15.24
CA SER A 201 23.40 11.34 -14.89
C SER A 201 21.96 11.86 -14.90
N HIS A 202 21.63 12.77 -13.99
CA HIS A 202 20.38 13.54 -14.07
C HIS A 202 20.55 14.81 -14.92
N ASN A 203 21.72 15.00 -15.54
CA ASN A 203 22.06 16.11 -16.45
C ASN A 203 21.89 17.52 -15.87
N ALA A 204 21.71 17.65 -14.55
CA ALA A 204 21.61 18.97 -13.91
C ALA A 204 23.00 19.44 -13.46
N VAL A 205 23.28 20.72 -13.73
CA VAL A 205 24.46 21.42 -13.27
C VAL A 205 24.14 22.03 -11.90
N LEU A 206 24.83 21.58 -10.87
CA LEU A 206 24.65 22.09 -9.51
C LEU A 206 25.67 23.20 -9.23
N HIS A 207 25.18 24.36 -8.80
CA HIS A 207 26.02 25.54 -8.53
C HIS A 207 26.98 25.34 -7.33
N ARG A 208 26.61 24.47 -6.39
CA ARG A 208 27.45 24.04 -5.27
C ARG A 208 28.24 22.79 -5.68
N TRP A 209 29.31 22.97 -6.43
CA TRP A 209 30.20 21.89 -6.88
C TRP A 209 31.60 22.44 -7.05
N GLU A 210 32.57 21.75 -6.47
CA GLU A 210 33.99 22.05 -6.60
C GLU A 210 34.81 20.76 -6.74
N PRO A 211 35.90 20.80 -7.53
CA PRO A 211 36.88 19.74 -7.53
C PRO A 211 37.61 19.63 -6.18
N HIS A 212 38.05 18.43 -5.83
CA HIS A 212 38.88 18.25 -4.63
C HIS A 212 40.29 18.80 -4.90
N ARG A 213 40.80 19.64 -3.98
CA ARG A 213 42.11 20.29 -4.13
C ARG A 213 43.30 19.40 -3.76
N PHE A 214 43.05 18.38 -2.93
CA PHE A 214 44.08 17.44 -2.46
C PHE A 214 43.82 16.07 -3.08
N TYR A 215 44.76 15.56 -3.86
CA TYR A 215 44.65 14.24 -4.46
C TYR A 215 45.98 13.50 -4.35
N PRO A 216 45.95 12.16 -4.25
CA PRO A 216 47.17 11.36 -4.24
C PRO A 216 48.05 11.71 -5.44
N SER A 217 49.37 11.71 -5.26
CA SER A 217 50.33 11.98 -6.34
C SER A 217 50.09 11.06 -7.54
N SER A 218 49.73 9.79 -7.27
CA SER A 218 49.36 8.77 -8.26
C SER A 218 48.11 9.10 -9.08
N PHE A 219 47.24 9.99 -8.59
CA PHE A 219 45.99 10.36 -9.24
C PHE A 219 46.02 11.76 -9.89
N ARG A 220 47.13 12.48 -9.74
CA ARG A 220 47.31 13.87 -10.22
C ARG A 220 47.06 14.03 -11.70
N ASP A 221 47.75 13.25 -12.52
CA ASP A 221 47.70 13.42 -13.99
C ASP A 221 46.32 13.08 -14.54
N LYS A 222 45.71 11.99 -14.05
CA LYS A 222 44.34 11.59 -14.42
C LYS A 222 43.34 12.69 -14.06
N PHE A 223 43.51 13.29 -12.89
CA PHE A 223 42.63 14.35 -12.42
C PHE A 223 42.78 15.65 -13.24
N GLU A 224 44.01 16.12 -13.44
CA GLU A 224 44.28 17.34 -14.21
C GLU A 224 43.80 17.23 -15.66
N ASN A 225 43.99 16.05 -16.29
CA ASN A 225 43.46 15.77 -17.63
C ASN A 225 41.92 15.73 -17.62
N GLY A 226 41.30 15.08 -16.63
CA GLY A 226 39.84 15.06 -16.52
C GLY A 226 39.21 16.44 -16.31
N ILE A 227 39.89 17.35 -15.61
CA ILE A 227 39.45 18.75 -15.46
C ILE A 227 39.58 19.51 -16.78
N LYS A 228 40.69 19.35 -17.51
CA LYS A 228 40.86 19.95 -18.85
C LYS A 228 39.73 19.50 -19.79
N ASP A 229 39.43 18.20 -19.80
CA ASP A 229 38.35 17.62 -20.62
C ASP A 229 36.96 18.09 -20.18
N LEU A 230 36.73 18.24 -18.87
CA LEU A 230 35.48 18.81 -18.34
C LEU A 230 35.28 20.25 -18.85
N ILE A 231 36.33 21.07 -18.80
CA ILE A 231 36.28 22.46 -19.29
C ILE A 231 35.99 22.49 -20.80
N GLN A 232 36.65 21.63 -21.59
CA GLN A 232 36.38 21.51 -23.02
C GLN A 232 34.94 21.09 -23.31
N CYS A 233 34.43 20.09 -22.57
CA CYS A 233 33.05 19.63 -22.70
C CYS A 233 32.04 20.72 -22.35
N LEU A 234 32.24 21.44 -21.24
CA LEU A 234 31.42 22.58 -20.85
C LEU A 234 31.44 23.68 -21.92
N THR A 235 32.62 23.97 -22.48
CA THR A 235 32.78 24.96 -23.54
C THR A 235 32.00 24.57 -24.80
N ALA A 236 32.09 23.30 -25.21
CA ALA A 236 31.32 22.79 -26.36
C ALA A 236 29.80 22.85 -26.13
N VAL A 237 29.34 22.51 -24.92
CA VAL A 237 27.91 22.63 -24.54
C VAL A 237 27.45 24.08 -24.59
N LEU A 238 28.22 25.00 -24.02
CA LEU A 238 27.89 26.44 -24.04
C LEU A 238 27.84 26.97 -25.47
N ARG A 239 28.85 26.69 -26.31
CA ARG A 239 28.84 27.09 -27.73
C ARG A 239 27.59 26.60 -28.45
N ARG A 240 27.17 25.35 -28.23
CA ARG A 240 25.95 24.80 -28.83
C ARG A 240 24.68 25.50 -28.34
N ILE A 241 24.58 25.81 -27.05
CA ILE A 241 23.44 26.53 -26.47
C ILE A 241 23.34 27.94 -27.06
N PHE A 242 24.47 28.65 -27.20
CA PHE A 242 24.49 30.02 -27.71
C PHE A 242 24.46 30.12 -29.24
N ALA A 243 24.73 29.04 -29.98
CA ALA A 243 24.70 29.03 -31.45
C ALA A 243 23.35 28.66 -32.07
N THR A 244 22.35 28.24 -31.29
CA THR A 244 21.07 27.72 -31.82
C THR A 244 19.88 28.59 -31.36
N ASP A 245 19.11 29.15 -32.29
CA ASP A 245 17.89 29.96 -32.00
C ASP A 245 16.73 29.15 -31.38
N SER A 246 16.89 27.85 -31.17
CA SER A 246 15.86 26.97 -30.61
C SER A 246 16.48 25.76 -29.92
N TYR A 247 16.98 25.95 -28.69
CA TYR A 247 17.29 24.81 -27.84
C TYR A 247 15.98 24.15 -27.39
N ARG A 248 15.59 23.03 -28.00
CA ARG A 248 14.63 22.10 -27.39
C ARG A 248 15.28 21.58 -26.10
N GLN A 249 14.77 22.01 -24.94
CA GLN A 249 15.06 21.30 -23.69
C GLN A 249 14.68 19.84 -23.91
N GLU A 250 15.67 18.94 -23.97
CA GLU A 250 15.39 17.57 -23.62
C GLU A 250 14.75 17.59 -22.23
N PRO A 251 13.65 16.86 -21.99
CA PRO A 251 12.93 16.92 -20.74
C PRO A 251 13.93 16.68 -19.61
N ASN A 252 14.16 17.72 -18.80
CA ASN A 252 15.03 17.66 -17.64
C ASN A 252 14.61 16.42 -16.84
N GLN A 253 15.43 15.37 -16.86
CA GLN A 253 15.27 14.20 -15.98
C GLN A 253 15.72 14.57 -14.56
N ALA A 254 15.31 15.76 -14.09
CA ALA A 254 15.44 16.19 -12.73
C ALA A 254 14.54 15.28 -11.89
N GLN A 255 15.11 14.17 -11.42
CA GLN A 255 14.62 13.49 -10.24
C GLN A 255 14.73 14.48 -9.08
N SER A 256 13.67 15.26 -8.85
CA SER A 256 13.48 15.86 -7.54
C SER A 256 13.57 14.75 -6.50
N SER A 257 13.98 15.11 -5.29
CA SER A 257 14.08 14.25 -4.12
C SER A 257 12.80 13.50 -3.71
N HIS A 258 11.73 13.58 -4.49
CA HIS A 258 10.56 12.70 -4.47
C HIS A 258 10.81 11.38 -5.21
N GLY A 259 12.01 10.80 -5.05
CA GLY A 259 12.53 9.66 -5.82
C GLY A 259 12.23 8.28 -5.25
N LEU A 260 11.18 8.12 -4.44
CA LEU A 260 10.34 6.93 -4.58
C LEU A 260 9.27 7.33 -5.60
N PRO A 261 8.98 6.51 -6.62
CA PRO A 261 8.05 6.92 -7.67
C PRO A 261 6.76 7.41 -7.01
N SER A 262 6.27 8.59 -7.40
CA SER A 262 4.90 8.95 -7.03
C SER A 262 4.01 7.81 -7.48
N THR A 263 2.99 7.48 -6.68
CA THR A 263 1.97 6.50 -7.04
C THR A 263 1.47 6.75 -8.47
N THR A 264 1.43 8.02 -8.90
CA THR A 264 1.15 8.47 -10.26
C THR A 264 2.16 8.01 -11.32
N ALA A 265 3.47 8.07 -11.08
CA ALA A 265 4.48 7.62 -12.03
C ALA A 265 4.60 6.08 -12.11
N ILE A 266 4.32 5.37 -11.01
CA ILE A 266 4.10 3.90 -11.05
C ILE A 266 2.83 3.61 -11.85
N LEU A 267 1.73 4.32 -11.60
CA LEU A 267 0.47 4.17 -12.36
C LEU A 267 0.62 4.55 -13.84
N ASP A 268 1.47 5.51 -14.18
CA ASP A 268 1.73 5.92 -15.57
C ASP A 268 2.70 4.96 -16.28
N ARG A 269 3.68 4.38 -15.55
CA ARG A 269 4.50 3.25 -16.04
C ARG A 269 3.70 1.96 -16.16
N GLU A 270 2.76 1.74 -15.26
CA GLU A 270 1.80 0.63 -15.31
C GLU A 270 0.84 0.85 -16.48
N ARG A 271 0.32 2.07 -16.71
CA ARG A 271 -0.48 2.43 -17.90
C ARG A 271 0.25 2.27 -19.22
N THR A 272 1.54 2.60 -19.29
CA THR A 272 2.36 2.37 -20.50
C THR A 272 2.80 0.92 -20.66
N LYS A 273 2.67 0.08 -19.62
CA LYS A 273 2.84 -1.38 -19.65
C LYS A 273 1.53 -2.15 -19.74
N MET A 274 0.38 -1.48 -19.61
CA MET A 274 -0.92 -2.05 -19.90
C MET A 274 -0.95 -2.26 -21.41
N VAL A 275 -0.91 -3.52 -21.80
CA VAL A 275 -1.16 -3.95 -23.17
C VAL A 275 -2.47 -3.27 -23.61
N PRO A 276 -2.52 -2.62 -24.80
CA PRO A 276 -3.78 -2.14 -25.36
C PRO A 276 -4.82 -3.23 -25.23
N SER A 277 -6.05 -2.87 -24.89
CA SER A 277 -7.11 -3.86 -24.72
C SER A 277 -7.09 -4.82 -25.89
N ARG A 278 -7.15 -6.13 -25.64
CA ARG A 278 -7.15 -7.14 -26.71
C ARG A 278 -8.30 -6.92 -27.69
N LEU A 279 -9.33 -6.13 -27.32
CA LEU A 279 -10.37 -5.59 -28.20
C LEU A 279 -9.84 -4.55 -29.18
N GLU A 280 -8.92 -3.67 -28.80
CA GLU A 280 -8.30 -2.69 -29.68
C GLU A 280 -7.37 -3.39 -30.68
N THR A 281 -6.60 -4.38 -30.22
CA THR A 281 -5.79 -5.24 -31.11
C THR A 281 -6.66 -6.18 -31.97
N LYS A 282 -7.77 -6.74 -31.45
CA LYS A 282 -8.73 -7.54 -32.24
C LYS A 282 -9.54 -6.69 -33.22
N ARG A 283 -9.93 -5.46 -32.87
CA ARG A 283 -10.62 -4.50 -33.76
C ARG A 283 -9.71 -4.10 -34.92
N ILE A 284 -8.43 -3.86 -34.64
CA ILE A 284 -7.42 -3.56 -35.66
C ILE A 284 -7.13 -4.78 -36.55
N MET A 285 -7.08 -6.00 -35.99
CA MET A 285 -6.69 -7.21 -36.74
C MET A 285 -7.84 -7.96 -37.44
N MET A 286 -9.11 -7.82 -37.02
CA MET A 286 -10.24 -8.61 -37.55
C MET A 286 -11.26 -7.81 -38.37
N GLN A 287 -11.09 -6.49 -38.57
CA GLN A 287 -12.03 -5.64 -39.33
C GLN A 287 -13.53 -5.81 -38.95
N MET A 288 -13.84 -6.29 -37.75
CA MET A 288 -15.22 -6.39 -37.29
C MET A 288 -15.70 -5.01 -36.88
N GLN A 289 -16.31 -4.31 -37.84
CA GLN A 289 -17.17 -3.17 -37.57
C GLN A 289 -18.29 -3.63 -36.65
N SER A 290 -18.35 -3.09 -35.43
CA SER A 290 -19.56 -3.23 -34.63
C SER A 290 -20.55 -2.19 -35.16
N ALA A 291 -21.82 -2.54 -35.31
CA ALA A 291 -22.85 -1.67 -35.90
C ALA A 291 -23.20 -0.41 -35.06
N VAL A 292 -22.33 0.01 -34.13
CA VAL A 292 -22.44 1.25 -33.35
C VAL A 292 -21.07 1.94 -33.22
N ASP A 293 -20.28 1.94 -34.30
CA ASP A 293 -18.94 2.54 -34.36
C ASP A 293 -18.99 4.07 -34.55
N ASP A 294 -19.28 4.81 -33.47
CA ASP A 294 -19.00 6.26 -33.45
C ASP A 294 -17.55 6.55 -33.01
N GLU A 295 -16.79 5.57 -32.53
CA GLU A 295 -15.48 5.79 -31.91
C GLU A 295 -14.44 6.29 -32.93
N VAL A 296 -13.97 7.53 -32.73
CA VAL A 296 -12.95 8.16 -33.57
C VAL A 296 -11.56 7.75 -33.09
N SER A 297 -10.76 7.15 -33.96
CA SER A 297 -9.39 6.68 -33.69
C SER A 297 -8.40 7.23 -34.71
N TYR A 298 -7.09 7.10 -34.47
CA TYR A 298 -6.07 7.49 -35.46
C TYR A 298 -4.82 6.62 -35.37
N THR A 299 -4.10 6.50 -36.48
CA THR A 299 -2.78 5.86 -36.55
C THR A 299 -1.74 6.83 -37.11
N VAL A 300 -0.50 6.77 -36.62
CA VAL A 300 0.57 7.64 -37.13
C VAL A 300 0.93 7.21 -38.54
N ALA A 301 0.96 8.16 -39.49
CA ALA A 301 1.32 7.87 -40.87
C ALA A 301 2.83 7.57 -40.93
N GLY A 302 3.19 6.28 -41.01
CA GLY A 302 4.58 5.81 -40.86
C GLY A 302 5.61 6.45 -41.80
N GLN A 303 5.18 7.03 -42.92
CA GLN A 303 6.04 7.69 -43.91
C GLN A 303 6.06 9.23 -43.83
N LYS A 304 5.25 9.85 -42.95
CA LYS A 304 5.14 11.31 -42.84
C LYS A 304 5.14 11.72 -41.36
N PRO A 305 6.30 12.11 -40.80
CA PRO A 305 6.41 12.53 -39.41
C PRO A 305 5.47 13.69 -39.09
N GLY A 306 4.67 13.56 -38.02
CA GLY A 306 3.70 14.59 -37.61
C GLY A 306 2.34 14.54 -38.32
N ARG A 307 2.08 13.51 -39.14
CA ARG A 307 0.77 13.23 -39.75
C ARG A 307 0.16 11.96 -39.14
N ALA A 308 -1.16 11.91 -39.06
CA ALA A 308 -1.94 10.78 -38.59
C ALA A 308 -3.14 10.54 -39.51
N ILE A 309 -3.51 9.28 -39.68
CA ILE A 309 -4.67 8.86 -40.47
C ILE A 309 -5.81 8.58 -39.49
N MET A 310 -6.89 9.36 -39.60
CA MET A 310 -8.09 9.26 -38.78
C MET A 310 -9.02 8.16 -39.31
N MET A 311 -9.59 7.35 -38.41
CA MET A 311 -10.51 6.27 -38.77
C MET A 311 -11.60 6.11 -37.69
N GLY A 312 -12.85 5.88 -38.12
CA GLY A 312 -13.98 5.64 -37.24
C GLY A 312 -14.83 6.90 -36.98
N GLY A 313 -16.08 6.70 -36.56
CA GLY A 313 -17.10 7.76 -36.55
C GLY A 313 -17.35 8.31 -37.98
N ARG A 314 -17.31 9.64 -38.15
CA ARG A 314 -17.50 10.29 -39.46
C ARG A 314 -16.25 10.33 -40.37
N TYR A 315 -15.10 9.86 -39.89
CA TYR A 315 -13.82 9.99 -40.59
C TYR A 315 -13.46 8.69 -41.32
N GLN A 316 -13.26 8.77 -42.64
CA GLN A 316 -12.88 7.65 -43.50
C GLN A 316 -11.44 7.83 -43.99
N LEU A 317 -10.46 7.36 -43.20
CA LEU A 317 -9.03 7.37 -43.56
C LEU A 317 -8.49 8.76 -43.94
N GLU A 318 -8.95 9.81 -43.24
CA GLU A 318 -8.52 11.18 -43.51
C GLU A 318 -7.15 11.48 -42.88
N GLU A 319 -6.21 12.02 -43.68
CA GLU A 319 -4.90 12.43 -43.18
C GLU A 319 -4.99 13.81 -42.51
N LYS A 320 -4.68 13.85 -41.21
CA LYS A 320 -4.62 15.06 -40.38
C LYS A 320 -3.22 15.24 -39.80
N SER A 321 -2.93 16.43 -39.26
CA SER A 321 -1.74 16.55 -38.41
C SER A 321 -1.93 15.73 -37.14
N LEU A 322 -0.86 15.17 -36.58
CA LEU A 322 -0.91 14.33 -35.38
C LEU A 322 -1.59 15.07 -34.22
N THR A 323 -1.28 16.35 -34.06
CA THR A 323 -1.87 17.21 -33.01
C THR A 323 -3.36 17.43 -33.23
N GLU A 324 -3.80 17.61 -34.47
CA GLU A 324 -5.21 17.77 -34.82
C GLU A 324 -5.97 16.44 -34.65
N ALA A 325 -5.34 15.32 -34.99
CA ALA A 325 -5.89 13.97 -34.79
C ALA A 325 -6.07 13.64 -33.29
N GLU A 326 -5.06 13.94 -32.47
CA GLU A 326 -5.12 13.86 -31.01
C GLU A 326 -6.25 14.71 -30.45
N GLN A 327 -6.36 15.96 -30.90
CA GLN A 327 -7.36 16.90 -30.44
C GLN A 327 -8.78 16.47 -30.86
N ILE A 328 -8.97 15.93 -32.06
CA ILE A 328 -10.27 15.40 -32.51
C ILE A 328 -10.67 14.18 -31.67
N ARG A 329 -9.74 13.25 -31.43
CA ARG A 329 -10.00 12.08 -30.58
C ARG A 329 -10.34 12.49 -29.15
N ASP A 330 -9.56 13.40 -28.56
CA ASP A 330 -9.77 13.87 -27.19
C ASP A 330 -11.06 14.67 -27.07
N ASN A 331 -11.43 15.48 -28.06
CA ASN A 331 -12.73 16.17 -28.11
C ASN A 331 -13.91 15.19 -28.20
N PHE A 332 -13.75 14.12 -28.97
CA PHE A 332 -14.77 13.08 -29.10
C PHE A 332 -14.97 12.32 -27.76
N VAL A 333 -13.88 11.90 -27.11
CA VAL A 333 -13.93 11.25 -25.79
C VAL A 333 -14.54 12.19 -24.74
N ARG A 334 -14.09 13.45 -24.72
CA ARG A 334 -14.63 14.47 -23.82
C ARG A 334 -16.12 14.71 -24.04
N GLY A 335 -16.56 14.84 -25.29
CA GLY A 335 -17.97 14.97 -25.64
C GLY A 335 -18.81 13.78 -25.16
N LYS A 336 -18.32 12.53 -25.32
CA LYS A 336 -18.99 11.33 -24.80
C LYS A 336 -19.07 11.29 -23.28
N ASP A 337 -18.06 11.79 -22.60
CA ASP A 337 -18.04 11.88 -21.13
C ASP A 337 -18.77 13.13 -20.59
N GLY A 338 -19.41 13.92 -21.46
CA GLY A 338 -20.15 15.13 -21.10
C GLY A 338 -19.26 16.32 -20.71
N PHE A 339 -18.01 16.32 -21.19
CA PHE A 339 -17.04 17.41 -21.03
C PHE A 339 -16.92 18.23 -22.33
N GLU A 340 -16.75 19.54 -22.16
CA GLU A 340 -16.57 20.45 -23.29
C GLU A 340 -15.19 20.32 -23.94
N PRO A 341 -15.04 20.65 -25.24
CA PRO A 341 -13.76 20.72 -25.94
C PRO A 341 -12.79 21.72 -25.25
N PRO A 342 -11.47 21.45 -25.17
CA PRO A 342 -10.50 22.31 -24.48
C PRO A 342 -10.39 23.74 -25.01
N THR A 343 -10.86 24.00 -26.23
CA THR A 343 -10.76 25.29 -26.93
C THR A 343 -12.04 26.13 -26.87
N VAL A 344 -13.13 25.58 -26.32
CA VAL A 344 -14.40 26.31 -26.19
C VAL A 344 -14.52 26.77 -24.75
N ILE A 345 -14.63 28.09 -24.54
CA ILE A 345 -15.08 28.64 -23.26
C ILE A 345 -16.59 28.38 -23.19
N PRO A 346 -17.11 27.77 -22.11
CA PRO A 346 -18.53 27.44 -22.03
C PRO A 346 -19.37 28.67 -22.31
N GLN A 347 -20.28 28.59 -23.27
CA GLN A 347 -21.49 29.40 -23.15
C GLN A 347 -22.18 28.92 -21.88
N ALA A 348 -22.61 29.86 -21.04
CA ALA A 348 -23.22 29.53 -19.75
C ALA A 348 -24.48 28.69 -19.98
N GLU A 349 -24.31 27.36 -19.96
CA GLU A 349 -25.43 26.44 -19.92
C GLU A 349 -26.25 26.76 -18.66
N PRO A 350 -27.59 26.69 -18.74
CA PRO A 350 -28.41 26.83 -17.56
C PRO A 350 -28.00 25.76 -16.56
N TYR A 351 -27.41 26.23 -15.46
CA TYR A 351 -26.88 25.48 -14.33
C TYR A 351 -27.65 24.18 -14.11
N ARG A 352 -27.09 23.03 -14.54
CA ARG A 352 -27.59 21.73 -14.07
C ARG A 352 -27.10 21.53 -12.64
N PRO A 353 -27.98 21.64 -11.65
CA PRO A 353 -27.60 21.57 -10.25
C PRO A 353 -27.08 20.17 -9.92
N LYS A 354 -25.82 20.08 -9.46
CA LYS A 354 -25.31 18.84 -8.86
C LYS A 354 -26.29 18.38 -7.78
N THR A 355 -26.70 17.12 -7.76
CA THR A 355 -27.56 16.60 -6.70
C THR A 355 -26.77 16.43 -5.40
N CYS A 356 -27.45 16.50 -4.26
CA CYS A 356 -26.82 16.31 -2.96
C CYS A 356 -26.30 14.88 -2.83
N THR A 357 -25.02 14.76 -2.45
CA THR A 357 -24.36 13.47 -2.26
C THR A 357 -24.97 12.58 -1.16
N ILE A 358 -25.82 13.14 -0.30
CA ILE A 358 -26.38 12.46 0.88
C ILE A 358 -27.81 12.00 0.64
N CYS A 359 -28.70 12.93 0.31
CA CYS A 359 -30.09 12.55 0.07
C CYS A 359 -30.30 12.06 -1.36
N LYS A 360 -29.37 12.33 -2.28
CA LYS A 360 -29.41 12.01 -3.73
C LYS A 360 -30.65 12.50 -4.49
N ARG A 361 -31.61 13.13 -3.81
CA ARG A 361 -32.93 13.55 -4.32
C ARG A 361 -33.04 15.06 -4.56
N LYS A 362 -32.33 15.88 -3.77
CA LYS A 362 -32.44 17.35 -3.82
C LYS A 362 -31.20 17.98 -4.47
N MET A 363 -31.39 19.10 -5.15
CA MET A 363 -30.32 19.93 -5.71
C MET A 363 -29.32 20.38 -4.65
N ALA A 364 -28.03 20.36 -4.95
CA ALA A 364 -26.97 20.77 -4.05
C ALA A 364 -26.82 22.30 -4.03
N LEU A 365 -27.42 22.92 -3.03
CA LEU A 365 -27.38 24.36 -2.79
C LEU A 365 -26.05 24.83 -2.15
N SER A 366 -25.24 23.93 -1.59
CA SER A 366 -24.00 24.29 -0.90
C SER A 366 -22.87 23.29 -1.12
N ARG A 367 -21.63 23.74 -0.92
CA ARG A 367 -20.41 22.92 -1.01
C ARG A 367 -19.55 23.08 0.23
N CYS A 368 -18.87 22.01 0.64
CA CYS A 368 -17.84 22.11 1.67
C CYS A 368 -16.70 23.02 1.19
N SER A 369 -16.29 23.99 2.01
CA SER A 369 -15.23 24.94 1.69
C SER A 369 -13.85 24.27 1.53
N ALA A 370 -13.60 23.16 2.22
CA ALA A 370 -12.29 22.52 2.23
C ALA A 370 -12.07 21.48 1.12
N CYS A 371 -13.09 20.70 0.74
CA CYS A 371 -12.96 19.61 -0.24
C CYS A 371 -13.95 19.70 -1.42
N ARG A 372 -14.82 20.72 -1.43
CA ARG A 372 -15.85 20.97 -2.46
C ARG A 372 -16.97 19.92 -2.60
N LYS A 373 -17.10 18.94 -1.68
CA LYS A 373 -18.23 17.98 -1.64
C LYS A 373 -19.59 18.71 -1.56
N SER A 374 -20.59 18.25 -2.30
CA SER A 374 -21.84 18.98 -2.59
C SER A 374 -23.05 18.50 -1.75
N TYR A 375 -23.84 19.45 -1.22
CA TYR A 375 -24.99 19.22 -0.31
C TYR A 375 -26.20 20.07 -0.68
N CYS A 376 -27.42 19.56 -0.46
CA CYS A 376 -28.64 20.36 -0.65
C CYS A 376 -28.94 21.32 0.49
N SER A 377 -28.27 21.17 1.63
CA SER A 377 -28.52 21.98 2.82
C SER A 377 -27.39 21.83 3.83
N ARG A 378 -27.28 22.79 4.76
CA ARG A 378 -26.44 22.65 5.96
C ARG A 378 -26.84 21.43 6.80
N ALA A 379 -28.11 21.01 6.77
CA ALA A 379 -28.56 19.81 7.47
C ALA A 379 -27.95 18.53 6.86
N CYS A 380 -27.95 18.40 5.53
CA CYS A 380 -27.29 17.28 4.84
C CYS A 380 -25.77 17.32 5.03
N GLN A 381 -25.17 18.51 5.01
CA GLN A 381 -23.75 18.66 5.33
C GLN A 381 -23.46 18.22 6.77
N LYS A 382 -24.23 18.66 7.77
CA LYS A 382 -24.08 18.24 9.18
C LYS A 382 -24.26 16.73 9.36
N ARG A 383 -25.20 16.13 8.63
CA ARG A 383 -25.43 14.67 8.65
C ARG A 383 -24.22 13.90 8.11
N ASP A 384 -23.61 14.39 7.04
CA ASP A 384 -22.39 13.80 6.46
C ASP A 384 -21.11 14.17 7.20
N TRP A 385 -21.08 15.32 7.88
CA TRP A 385 -19.87 15.90 8.48
C TRP A 385 -19.16 14.89 9.38
N ARG A 386 -19.97 14.11 10.09
CA ARG A 386 -19.64 12.95 10.91
C ARG A 386 -18.62 11.99 10.26
N TRP A 387 -18.81 11.67 8.98
CA TRP A 387 -17.95 10.76 8.22
C TRP A 387 -16.96 11.51 7.34
N HIS A 388 -17.43 12.62 6.77
CA HIS A 388 -16.67 13.42 5.83
C HIS A 388 -15.44 14.05 6.49
N VAL A 389 -15.52 14.55 7.72
CA VAL A 389 -14.41 15.26 8.36
C VAL A 389 -13.11 14.44 8.40
N PHE A 390 -13.20 13.10 8.45
CA PHE A 390 -12.06 12.19 8.41
C PHE A 390 -11.37 12.08 7.05
N LYS A 391 -12.10 12.35 5.96
CA LYS A 391 -11.59 12.35 4.57
C LYS A 391 -11.43 13.78 4.01
N CYS A 392 -11.80 14.79 4.79
CA CYS A 392 -11.79 16.20 4.42
C CYS A 392 -10.44 16.85 4.69
N ARG A 393 -10.11 17.93 3.95
CA ARG A 393 -8.88 18.71 4.12
C ARG A 393 -9.00 19.86 5.14
N VAL A 394 -9.83 19.72 6.18
CA VAL A 394 -10.00 20.76 7.19
C VAL A 394 -8.85 20.79 8.20
N ARG A 395 -8.53 22.00 8.71
CA ARG A 395 -7.44 22.23 9.68
C ARG A 395 -7.64 21.54 11.03
N ASN A 396 -8.89 21.35 11.47
CA ASN A 396 -9.23 20.69 12.75
C ASN A 396 -9.82 19.29 12.48
N ARG A 397 -8.99 18.39 11.94
CA ARG A 397 -9.39 17.00 11.71
C ARG A 397 -9.57 16.28 13.06
N PRO A 398 -10.52 15.34 13.20
CA PRO A 398 -10.64 14.56 14.41
C PRO A 398 -9.38 13.73 14.67
N ASN A 399 -9.02 13.61 15.94
CA ASN A 399 -7.82 12.90 16.41
C ASN A 399 -8.12 11.42 16.72
N SER A 400 -7.14 10.67 17.26
CA SER A 400 -7.31 9.24 17.56
C SER A 400 -8.39 9.00 18.63
N ILE A 401 -8.49 9.89 19.62
CA ILE A 401 -9.58 9.85 20.61
C ILE A 401 -10.95 10.06 19.96
N ASP A 402 -11.05 10.98 19.00
CA ASP A 402 -12.27 11.16 18.23
C ASP A 402 -12.57 9.89 17.41
N ALA A 403 -11.57 9.25 16.78
CA ALA A 403 -11.77 8.01 16.04
C ALA A 403 -12.36 6.89 16.92
N LEU A 404 -11.81 6.66 18.12
CA LEU A 404 -12.36 5.71 19.08
C LEU A 404 -13.77 6.11 19.54
N ARG A 405 -13.99 7.40 19.83
CA ARG A 405 -15.31 7.92 20.22
C ARG A 405 -16.34 7.68 19.11
N TRP A 406 -15.94 7.84 17.85
CA TRP A 406 -16.76 7.59 16.68
C TRP A 406 -17.08 6.11 16.53
N PHE A 407 -16.10 5.24 16.74
CA PHE A 407 -16.29 3.80 16.76
C PHE A 407 -17.34 3.38 17.80
N ILE A 408 -17.17 3.83 19.05
CA ILE A 408 -18.13 3.59 20.16
C ILE A 408 -19.54 4.08 19.80
N GLN A 409 -19.66 5.25 19.16
CA GLN A 409 -20.95 5.80 18.76
C GLN A 409 -21.61 5.05 17.60
N LYS A 410 -20.82 4.60 16.61
CA LYS A 410 -21.30 3.86 15.43
C LYS A 410 -21.93 2.53 15.85
N HIS A 411 -21.33 1.86 16.83
CA HIS A 411 -21.77 0.55 17.31
C HIS A 411 -22.74 0.60 18.50
N GLY A 412 -23.35 1.76 18.79
CA GLY A 412 -24.59 1.81 19.58
C GLY A 412 -24.44 1.74 21.11
N LEU A 413 -23.24 1.84 21.69
CA LEU A 413 -22.98 1.75 23.14
C LEU A 413 -23.56 2.92 23.98
N LYS A 414 -24.48 3.72 23.43
CA LYS A 414 -25.06 4.91 24.07
C LYS A 414 -26.03 4.57 25.22
N ASN A 415 -26.71 3.43 25.17
CA ASN A 415 -27.85 3.15 26.06
C ASN A 415 -27.71 1.90 26.94
N ASN A 416 -26.50 1.38 27.23
CA ASN A 416 -26.25 0.17 28.05
C ASN A 416 -27.09 -1.08 27.67
N LYS A 417 -27.79 -1.07 26.52
CA LYS A 417 -28.77 -2.08 26.09
C LYS A 417 -28.42 -2.75 24.76
N SER A 418 -27.43 -2.24 24.01
CA SER A 418 -26.95 -2.93 22.81
C SER A 418 -25.93 -3.98 23.24
N ALA A 419 -26.27 -5.26 23.04
CA ALA A 419 -25.33 -6.36 23.22
C ALA A 419 -24.05 -6.09 22.43
N PHE A 420 -22.91 -6.37 23.04
CA PHE A 420 -21.62 -6.36 22.39
C PHE A 420 -21.70 -7.38 21.24
N SER A 421 -21.71 -6.93 19.98
CA SER A 421 -21.94 -7.84 18.85
C SER A 421 -20.60 -8.37 18.31
N PRO A 422 -20.48 -9.65 17.92
CA PRO A 422 -19.26 -10.19 17.28
C PRO A 422 -18.78 -9.38 16.07
N LYS A 423 -19.71 -8.84 15.28
CA LYS A 423 -19.41 -7.95 14.13
C LYS A 423 -18.71 -6.64 14.53
N MET A 424 -18.97 -6.14 15.74
CA MET A 424 -18.29 -4.96 16.28
C MET A 424 -16.86 -5.30 16.66
N VAL A 425 -16.63 -6.42 17.34
CA VAL A 425 -15.28 -6.88 17.70
C VAL A 425 -14.46 -7.09 16.43
N GLN A 426 -15.01 -7.80 15.43
CA GLN A 426 -14.34 -7.97 14.14
C GLN A 426 -14.03 -6.62 13.45
N SER A 427 -14.95 -5.65 13.53
CA SER A 427 -14.72 -4.30 12.99
C SER A 427 -13.63 -3.52 13.75
N LEU A 428 -13.46 -3.80 15.04
CA LEU A 428 -12.42 -3.18 15.87
C LEU A 428 -11.04 -3.73 15.50
N PHE A 429 -10.92 -5.06 15.46
CA PHE A 429 -9.67 -5.75 15.11
C PHE A 429 -9.30 -5.67 13.62
N ALA A 430 -10.21 -5.16 12.77
CA ALA A 430 -9.90 -4.74 11.41
C ALA A 430 -9.13 -3.39 11.34
N ASP A 431 -9.08 -2.63 12.43
CA ASP A 431 -8.41 -1.33 12.52
C ASP A 431 -7.19 -1.42 13.45
N ASP A 432 -6.07 -1.88 12.87
CA ASP A 432 -4.82 -2.10 13.63
C ASP A 432 -4.37 -0.84 14.38
N GLU A 433 -4.54 0.34 13.77
CA GLU A 433 -4.19 1.62 14.39
C GLU A 433 -5.02 1.86 15.66
N LEU A 434 -6.33 1.63 15.63
CA LEU A 434 -7.15 1.72 16.86
C LEU A 434 -6.73 0.68 17.89
N CYS A 435 -6.42 -0.55 17.47
CA CYS A 435 -6.05 -1.63 18.37
C CYS A 435 -4.73 -1.35 19.11
N TYR A 436 -3.68 -0.94 18.40
CA TYR A 436 -2.39 -0.63 19.02
C TYR A 436 -2.42 0.69 19.81
N THR A 437 -3.11 1.71 19.30
CA THR A 437 -3.17 3.02 19.96
C THR A 437 -3.85 2.93 21.33
N PHE A 438 -4.84 2.04 21.47
CA PHE A 438 -5.69 1.93 22.65
C PHE A 438 -5.55 0.58 23.38
N GLY A 439 -4.54 -0.22 23.05
CA GLY A 439 -4.26 -1.48 23.75
C GLY A 439 -5.31 -2.58 23.56
N PHE A 440 -6.21 -2.51 22.56
CA PHE A 440 -7.10 -3.63 22.25
C PHE A 440 -6.35 -4.86 21.71
N CYS A 441 -5.12 -4.68 21.21
CA CYS A 441 -4.25 -5.80 20.84
C CYS A 441 -3.91 -6.73 22.02
N LEU A 442 -4.03 -6.23 23.27
CA LEU A 442 -3.86 -6.99 24.51
C LEU A 442 -5.17 -7.64 24.99
N CYS A 443 -6.30 -7.36 24.37
CA CYS A 443 -7.55 -8.01 24.72
C CYS A 443 -7.62 -9.37 24.03
N TRP A 444 -7.81 -10.42 24.83
CA TRP A 444 -7.98 -11.77 24.31
C TRP A 444 -9.38 -12.34 24.52
N THR A 445 -10.24 -11.69 25.33
CA THR A 445 -11.65 -12.06 25.50
C THR A 445 -12.62 -10.94 25.11
N GLU A 446 -13.83 -11.30 24.63
CA GLU A 446 -14.91 -10.32 24.41
C GLU A 446 -15.20 -9.49 25.68
N PRO A 447 -15.29 -10.09 26.89
CA PRO A 447 -15.32 -9.34 28.14
C PRO A 447 -14.18 -8.34 28.31
N SER A 448 -12.93 -8.70 28.01
CA SER A 448 -11.78 -7.78 28.11
C SER A 448 -11.94 -6.57 27.17
N VAL A 449 -12.34 -6.82 25.91
CA VAL A 449 -12.63 -5.73 24.95
C VAL A 449 -13.75 -4.83 25.48
N ARG A 450 -14.82 -5.43 26.03
CA ARG A 450 -15.95 -4.71 26.60
C ARG A 450 -15.55 -3.84 27.78
N ARG A 451 -14.81 -4.39 28.74
CA ARG A 451 -14.29 -3.66 29.91
C ARG A 451 -13.41 -2.49 29.46
N LEU A 452 -12.46 -2.71 28.55
CA LEU A 452 -11.59 -1.66 28.04
C LEU A 452 -12.38 -0.55 27.31
N MET A 453 -13.39 -0.90 26.51
CA MET A 453 -14.29 0.08 25.90
C MET A 453 -15.11 0.88 26.92
N MET A 454 -15.54 0.24 28.02
CA MET A 454 -16.25 0.92 29.11
C MET A 454 -15.33 1.93 29.83
N ILE A 455 -14.07 1.55 30.05
CA ILE A 455 -13.04 2.42 30.63
C ILE A 455 -12.78 3.64 29.74
N TYR A 456 -12.63 3.46 28.42
CA TYR A 456 -12.49 4.60 27.52
C TYR A 456 -13.75 5.47 27.44
N LYS A 457 -14.94 4.86 27.53
CA LYS A 457 -16.20 5.62 27.61
C LYS A 457 -16.24 6.49 28.87
N LEU A 458 -15.81 5.96 30.01
CA LEU A 458 -15.72 6.70 31.28
C LEU A 458 -14.69 7.83 31.18
N ALA A 459 -13.50 7.57 30.64
CA ALA A 459 -12.47 8.58 30.43
C ALA A 459 -12.96 9.72 29.50
N MET A 460 -13.72 9.39 28.44
CA MET A 460 -14.32 10.38 27.54
C MET A 460 -15.48 11.17 28.16
N GLN A 461 -16.07 10.68 29.25
CA GLN A 461 -17.06 11.42 30.04
C GLN A 461 -16.37 12.38 31.02
N ALA A 462 -15.25 11.96 31.61
CA ALA A 462 -14.49 12.76 32.56
C ALA A 462 -13.61 13.84 31.90
N HIS A 463 -13.08 13.58 30.69
CA HIS A 463 -12.09 14.43 30.04
C HIS A 463 -12.51 14.91 28.65
N ARG A 464 -11.99 16.08 28.27
CA ARG A 464 -12.15 16.59 26.89
C ARG A 464 -11.28 15.75 25.94
N PRO A 465 -11.73 15.45 24.71
CA PRO A 465 -10.95 14.67 23.74
C PRO A 465 -9.53 15.18 23.47
N ARG A 466 -9.30 16.50 23.59
CA ARG A 466 -7.97 17.11 23.44
C ARG A 466 -7.02 16.75 24.58
N GLN A 467 -7.53 16.61 25.79
CA GLN A 467 -6.73 16.25 26.97
C GLN A 467 -6.33 14.78 26.90
N LEU A 468 -7.28 13.89 26.58
CA LEU A 468 -6.97 12.48 26.37
C LEU A 468 -5.98 12.29 25.21
N GLN A 469 -6.12 13.08 24.13
CA GLN A 469 -5.17 13.03 23.01
C GLN A 469 -3.78 13.51 23.44
N PHE A 470 -3.70 14.53 24.29
CA PHE A 470 -2.42 15.00 24.82
C PHE A 470 -1.73 13.91 25.64
N TRP A 471 -2.44 13.21 26.53
CA TRP A 471 -1.87 12.08 27.27
C TRP A 471 -1.47 10.91 26.36
N LEU A 472 -2.23 10.68 25.30
CA LEU A 472 -1.89 9.68 24.28
C LEU A 472 -0.61 10.05 23.53
N ASP A 473 -0.47 11.30 23.10
CA ASP A 473 0.72 11.81 22.39
C ASP A 473 1.98 11.80 23.28
N GLU A 474 1.81 11.92 24.60
CA GLU A 474 2.88 11.80 25.59
C GLU A 474 3.22 10.35 25.98
N GLY A 475 2.43 9.37 25.54
CA GLY A 475 2.59 7.97 25.95
C GLY A 475 2.18 7.70 27.40
N SER A 476 1.45 8.62 28.03
CA SER A 476 1.09 8.60 29.45
C SER A 476 -0.41 8.37 29.70
N LEU A 477 -1.19 8.06 28.65
CA LEU A 477 -2.64 7.86 28.72
C LEU A 477 -3.04 6.83 29.77
N HIS A 478 -2.45 5.63 29.72
CA HIS A 478 -2.81 4.55 30.64
C HIS A 478 -2.42 4.86 32.09
N GLN A 479 -1.31 5.57 32.31
CA GLN A 479 -0.89 6.01 33.64
C GLN A 479 -1.90 7.00 34.25
N HIS A 480 -2.26 8.06 33.53
CA HIS A 480 -3.23 9.05 34.02
C HIS A 480 -4.61 8.42 34.25
N MET A 481 -5.04 7.51 33.37
CA MET A 481 -6.29 6.78 33.55
C MET A 481 -6.24 5.87 34.78
N HIS A 482 -5.13 5.19 35.04
CA HIS A 482 -4.95 4.36 36.23
C HIS A 482 -5.04 5.18 37.52
N GLU A 483 -4.25 6.26 37.63
CA GLU A 483 -4.25 7.17 38.79
C GLU A 483 -5.65 7.72 39.05
N GLN A 484 -6.37 8.10 38.00
CA GLN A 484 -7.74 8.57 38.13
C GLN A 484 -8.67 7.48 38.64
N LEU A 485 -8.69 6.30 37.99
CA LEU A 485 -9.59 5.21 38.32
C LEU A 485 -9.38 4.68 39.74
N ALA A 486 -8.14 4.67 40.23
CA ALA A 486 -7.79 4.27 41.59
C ALA A 486 -8.42 5.19 42.66
N THR A 487 -8.78 6.42 42.31
CA THR A 487 -9.38 7.40 43.23
C THR A 487 -10.92 7.47 43.14
N ILE A 488 -11.54 6.76 42.20
CA ILE A 488 -13.00 6.81 42.01
C ILE A 488 -13.69 5.97 43.09
N SER A 489 -14.58 6.60 43.86
CA SER A 489 -15.41 5.88 44.84
C SER A 489 -16.38 4.92 44.13
N PRO A 490 -16.51 3.66 44.58
CA PRO A 490 -17.42 2.68 43.99
C PRO A 490 -18.91 2.97 44.29
N THR A 491 -19.24 4.04 45.01
CA THR A 491 -20.64 4.39 45.32
C THR A 491 -21.30 5.10 44.12
N GLY A 492 -22.42 4.54 43.62
CA GLY A 492 -23.21 5.12 42.52
C GLY A 492 -22.92 4.56 41.11
N GLN A 493 -21.95 3.65 40.94
CA GLN A 493 -21.69 2.98 39.65
C GLN A 493 -22.44 1.65 39.51
N SER A 494 -22.77 1.27 38.27
CA SER A 494 -23.32 -0.06 37.95
C SER A 494 -22.31 -1.17 38.23
N LEU A 495 -22.79 -2.37 38.59
CA LEU A 495 -21.94 -3.55 38.85
C LEU A 495 -20.93 -3.81 37.72
N GLU A 496 -21.38 -3.82 36.47
CA GLU A 496 -20.50 -3.99 35.30
C GLU A 496 -19.36 -2.97 35.20
N MET A 497 -19.57 -1.74 35.68
CA MET A 497 -18.53 -0.70 35.62
C MET A 497 -17.51 -0.90 36.75
N LYS A 498 -17.96 -1.32 37.94
CA LYS A 498 -17.06 -1.69 39.04
C LYS A 498 -16.14 -2.83 38.63
N ASP A 499 -16.70 -3.85 37.98
CA ASP A 499 -15.94 -5.00 37.46
C ASP A 499 -14.94 -4.57 36.38
N ALA A 500 -15.33 -3.65 35.48
CA ALA A 500 -14.44 -3.12 34.46
C ALA A 500 -13.28 -2.30 35.04
N ILE A 501 -13.54 -1.50 36.08
CA ILE A 501 -12.51 -0.73 36.80
C ILE A 501 -11.55 -1.66 37.54
N ALA A 502 -12.08 -2.63 38.29
CA ALA A 502 -11.26 -3.61 39.01
C ALA A 502 -10.34 -4.36 38.05
N TRP A 503 -10.88 -4.88 36.94
CA TRP A 503 -10.10 -5.54 35.89
C TRP A 503 -9.02 -4.62 35.30
N TYR A 504 -9.36 -3.37 34.97
CA TYR A 504 -8.37 -2.46 34.36
C TYR A 504 -7.24 -2.09 35.32
N LEU A 505 -7.54 -1.91 36.61
CA LEU A 505 -6.53 -1.64 37.62
C LEU A 505 -5.60 -2.84 37.81
N ASP A 506 -6.15 -4.05 37.86
CA ASP A 506 -5.36 -5.29 37.93
C ASP A 506 -4.41 -5.45 36.73
N GLU A 507 -4.95 -5.36 35.51
CA GLU A 507 -4.18 -5.46 34.26
C GLU A 507 -3.10 -4.38 34.11
N ALA A 508 -3.39 -3.15 34.55
CA ALA A 508 -2.43 -2.04 34.55
C ALA A 508 -1.32 -2.24 35.59
N THR A 509 -1.62 -2.88 36.72
CA THR A 509 -0.64 -3.21 37.77
C THR A 509 0.33 -4.29 37.29
N CYS A 510 -0.15 -5.24 36.47
CA CYS A 510 0.66 -6.26 35.79
C CYS A 510 1.52 -5.73 34.63
N ARG A 511 1.59 -4.41 34.41
CA ARG A 511 2.32 -3.73 33.32
C ARG A 511 1.86 -4.07 31.89
N HIS A 512 0.74 -4.78 31.70
CA HIS A 512 0.27 -5.17 30.36
C HIS A 512 0.08 -3.96 29.43
N PHE A 513 -0.48 -2.86 29.93
CA PHE A 513 -0.68 -1.63 29.14
C PHE A 513 0.55 -0.70 29.07
N GLN A 514 1.63 -1.01 29.80
CA GLN A 514 2.88 -0.24 29.77
C GLN A 514 3.86 -0.75 28.70
N GLN A 515 3.79 -2.05 28.37
CA GLN A 515 4.60 -2.69 27.34
C GLN A 515 3.70 -3.08 26.17
N MET A 516 3.51 -2.17 25.22
CA MET A 516 2.77 -2.51 24.00
C MET A 516 3.51 -3.62 23.23
N PRO A 517 2.79 -4.64 22.73
CA PRO A 517 3.36 -5.68 21.87
C PRO A 517 4.10 -5.09 20.68
N LYS A 518 5.01 -5.89 20.09
CA LYS A 518 5.54 -5.58 18.76
C LYS A 518 4.36 -5.42 17.78
N LEU A 519 4.48 -4.48 16.84
CA LEU A 519 3.49 -4.29 15.78
C LEU A 519 3.29 -5.62 15.03
N GLY A 520 2.04 -6.02 14.83
CA GLY A 520 1.64 -7.32 14.29
C GLY A 520 1.31 -8.39 15.33
N CYS A 521 1.67 -8.22 16.61
CA CYS A 521 1.34 -9.15 17.68
C CYS A 521 -0.04 -8.84 18.32
N TYR A 522 -0.91 -9.84 18.39
CA TYR A 522 -2.22 -9.78 19.03
C TYR A 522 -2.40 -10.92 20.04
N LEU A 523 -2.75 -10.59 21.28
CA LEU A 523 -2.84 -11.58 22.36
C LEU A 523 -3.90 -12.65 22.07
N HIS A 524 -5.05 -12.28 21.51
CA HIS A 524 -6.09 -13.26 21.13
C HIS A 524 -5.60 -14.30 20.12
N GLN A 525 -4.65 -13.94 19.25
CA GLN A 525 -4.06 -14.87 18.28
C GLN A 525 -3.04 -15.77 18.98
N SER A 526 -2.22 -15.20 19.87
CA SER A 526 -1.27 -15.98 20.67
C SER A 526 -2.00 -17.00 21.55
N VAL A 527 -3.07 -16.60 22.22
CA VAL A 527 -3.90 -17.53 23.02
C VAL A 527 -4.48 -18.63 22.13
N ALA A 528 -4.99 -18.31 20.95
CA ALA A 528 -5.52 -19.31 20.03
C ALA A 528 -4.46 -20.34 19.58
N VAL A 529 -3.23 -19.89 19.35
CA VAL A 529 -2.08 -20.77 19.06
C VAL A 529 -1.80 -21.69 20.26
N HIS A 530 -1.71 -21.17 21.48
CA HIS A 530 -1.46 -21.97 22.68
C HIS A 530 -2.59 -22.99 22.95
N LEU A 531 -3.86 -22.57 22.80
CA LEU A 531 -5.00 -23.48 22.95
C LEU A 531 -4.95 -24.61 21.92
N THR A 532 -4.54 -24.32 20.68
CA THR A 532 -4.38 -25.35 19.64
C THR A 532 -3.23 -26.30 19.97
N LYS A 533 -2.11 -25.78 20.52
CA LYS A 533 -1.02 -26.64 21.01
C LYS A 533 -1.49 -27.56 22.13
N ALA A 534 -2.22 -27.02 23.10
CA ALA A 534 -2.75 -27.79 24.22
C ALA A 534 -3.75 -28.86 23.75
N LEU A 535 -4.65 -28.52 22.82
CA LEU A 535 -5.62 -29.45 22.23
C LEU A 535 -4.96 -30.69 21.61
N PHE A 536 -3.79 -30.53 20.97
CA PHE A 536 -3.10 -31.61 20.26
C PHE A 536 -1.79 -32.06 20.93
N ASN A 537 -1.51 -31.61 22.15
CA ASN A 537 -0.25 -31.86 22.87
C ASN A 537 1.01 -31.54 22.04
N LEU A 538 1.00 -30.41 21.32
CA LEU A 538 2.15 -29.96 20.53
C LEU A 538 3.19 -29.23 21.40
N PRO A 539 4.49 -29.31 21.09
CA PRO A 539 5.54 -28.65 21.88
C PRO A 539 5.40 -27.12 21.90
N GLU A 540 5.79 -26.49 23.02
CA GLU A 540 5.60 -25.05 23.22
C GLU A 540 6.51 -24.16 22.35
N ASP A 541 7.62 -24.70 21.83
CA ASP A 541 8.57 -23.93 21.04
C ASP A 541 7.98 -23.37 19.73
N HIS A 542 8.31 -22.12 19.43
CA HIS A 542 7.74 -21.36 18.31
C HIS A 542 8.27 -21.80 16.93
N GLY A 543 9.38 -22.54 16.88
CA GLY A 543 10.05 -22.96 15.65
C GLY A 543 9.39 -24.14 14.93
N GLU A 544 8.63 -24.99 15.63
CA GLU A 544 8.24 -26.31 15.12
C GLU A 544 6.99 -26.32 14.23
N TRP A 545 6.16 -25.25 14.22
CA TRP A 545 5.02 -25.19 13.29
C TRP A 545 5.45 -25.24 11.82
N ALA A 546 6.65 -24.73 11.51
CA ALA A 546 7.23 -24.75 10.18
C ALA A 546 7.67 -26.17 9.75
N GLU A 547 7.82 -27.08 10.71
CA GLU A 547 8.24 -28.47 10.49
C GLU A 547 7.05 -29.44 10.36
N LEU A 548 5.82 -28.99 10.65
CA LEU A 548 4.63 -29.81 10.48
C LEU A 548 4.42 -30.21 9.01
N PRO A 549 4.04 -31.47 8.74
CA PRO A 549 3.62 -31.89 7.40
C PRO A 549 2.50 -30.99 6.87
N PRO A 550 2.44 -30.70 5.55
CA PRO A 550 1.51 -29.73 4.98
C PRO A 550 0.04 -29.94 5.37
N LYS A 551 -0.45 -31.19 5.39
CA LYS A 551 -1.82 -31.50 5.82
C LYS A 551 -2.07 -31.23 7.31
N GLN A 552 -1.08 -31.53 8.17
CA GLN A 552 -1.18 -31.25 9.60
C GLN A 552 -1.12 -29.75 9.87
N ALA A 553 -0.28 -29.00 9.14
CA ALA A 553 -0.24 -27.55 9.20
C ALA A 553 -1.58 -26.91 8.79
N MET A 554 -2.27 -27.45 7.77
CA MET A 554 -3.62 -27.00 7.38
C MET A 554 -4.66 -27.24 8.48
N VAL A 555 -4.66 -28.43 9.09
CA VAL A 555 -5.57 -28.73 10.21
C VAL A 555 -5.26 -27.83 11.40
N ALA A 556 -3.99 -27.65 11.73
CA ALA A 556 -3.54 -26.72 12.76
C ALA A 556 -4.04 -25.29 12.53
N HIS A 557 -3.87 -24.78 11.32
CA HIS A 557 -4.35 -23.45 10.92
C HIS A 557 -5.86 -23.30 11.09
N LEU A 558 -6.63 -24.32 10.68
CA LEU A 558 -8.07 -24.37 10.94
C LEU A 558 -8.36 -24.26 12.43
N TYR A 559 -7.76 -25.11 13.28
CA TYR A 559 -8.05 -25.09 14.72
C TYR A 559 -7.63 -23.79 15.38
N VAL A 560 -6.49 -23.19 15.00
CA VAL A 560 -6.11 -21.83 15.44
C VAL A 560 -7.20 -20.83 15.08
N LYS A 561 -7.87 -20.96 13.93
CA LYS A 561 -9.02 -20.13 13.60
C LYS A 561 -10.24 -20.47 14.48
N LEU A 562 -10.60 -21.75 14.60
CA LEU A 562 -11.83 -22.19 15.27
C LEU A 562 -11.86 -21.88 16.77
N VAL A 563 -10.72 -21.94 17.44
CA VAL A 563 -10.60 -21.66 18.89
C VAL A 563 -10.60 -20.17 19.22
N LYS A 564 -10.46 -19.28 18.23
CA LYS A 564 -10.62 -17.83 18.46
C LYS A 564 -12.02 -17.54 18.99
N LEU A 565 -12.14 -16.44 19.75
CA LEU A 565 -13.43 -16.00 20.28
C LEU A 565 -14.26 -15.21 19.26
N PHE A 566 -13.60 -14.60 18.29
CA PHE A 566 -14.21 -13.87 17.17
C PHE A 566 -13.37 -14.09 15.91
N ASP A 567 -13.94 -13.82 14.73
CA ASP A 567 -13.32 -14.20 13.44
C ASP A 567 -12.92 -15.69 13.38
N ASN A 568 -13.74 -16.53 14.02
CA ASN A 568 -13.44 -17.90 14.39
C ASN A 568 -14.09 -18.94 13.48
N ILE A 569 -14.58 -18.51 12.33
CA ILE A 569 -15.24 -19.33 11.32
C ILE A 569 -14.58 -18.99 9.98
N PRO A 570 -14.14 -19.99 9.20
CA PRO A 570 -13.71 -19.79 7.83
C PRO A 570 -14.76 -19.07 6.99
N ASN A 571 -14.36 -17.96 6.36
CA ASN A 571 -15.19 -17.21 5.43
C ASN A 571 -14.76 -17.53 3.97
N PRO A 572 -15.52 -17.11 2.95
CA PRO A 572 -15.21 -17.44 1.55
C PRO A 572 -13.84 -16.97 1.03
N LEU A 573 -13.12 -16.12 1.77
CA LEU A 573 -11.77 -15.66 1.47
C LEU A 573 -10.69 -16.51 2.15
N ASP A 574 -11.06 -17.49 2.97
CA ASP A 574 -10.15 -18.43 3.63
C ASP A 574 -10.11 -19.74 2.83
N GLN A 575 -8.92 -20.26 2.52
CA GLN A 575 -8.79 -21.57 1.87
C GLN A 575 -9.46 -22.70 2.68
N ASP A 576 -9.42 -22.58 4.01
CA ASP A 576 -10.08 -23.49 4.95
C ASP A 576 -11.58 -23.63 4.69
N CYS A 577 -12.22 -22.60 4.12
CA CYS A 577 -13.66 -22.60 3.89
C CYS A 577 -14.08 -23.69 2.91
N MET A 578 -13.31 -23.88 1.84
CA MET A 578 -13.57 -24.91 0.86
C MET A 578 -13.04 -26.26 1.33
N TYR A 579 -11.80 -26.30 1.83
CA TYR A 579 -11.14 -27.56 2.17
C TYR A 579 -11.83 -28.34 3.30
N PHE A 580 -12.37 -27.62 4.30
CA PHE A 580 -13.05 -28.20 5.46
C PHE A 580 -14.59 -28.08 5.37
N GLY A 581 -15.13 -27.80 4.19
CA GLY A 581 -16.57 -27.91 3.94
C GLY A 581 -17.46 -26.79 4.50
N PHE A 582 -16.88 -25.73 5.08
CA PHE A 582 -17.65 -24.54 5.49
C PHE A 582 -18.35 -23.83 4.33
N CYS A 583 -17.88 -24.05 3.10
CA CYS A 583 -18.51 -23.55 1.87
C CYS A 583 -19.91 -24.11 1.63
N HIS A 584 -20.26 -25.29 2.20
CA HIS A 584 -21.60 -25.86 2.14
C HIS A 584 -22.61 -25.14 3.05
N CYS A 585 -22.14 -24.37 4.04
CA CYS A 585 -23.00 -23.69 5.00
C CYS A 585 -23.59 -22.40 4.41
N GLN A 586 -24.92 -22.31 4.39
CA GLN A 586 -25.69 -21.19 3.83
C GLN A 586 -25.93 -20.06 4.85
N ASN A 587 -25.88 -20.37 6.15
CA ASN A 587 -26.16 -19.40 7.21
C ASN A 587 -25.18 -19.53 8.40
N ASP A 588 -25.20 -18.52 9.28
CA ASP A 588 -24.29 -18.44 10.44
C ASP A 588 -24.53 -19.57 11.47
N GLN A 589 -25.77 -20.07 11.59
CA GLN A 589 -26.11 -21.18 12.48
C GLN A 589 -25.44 -22.48 12.03
N GLN A 590 -25.53 -22.81 10.74
CA GLN A 590 -24.88 -23.97 10.14
C GLN A 590 -23.35 -23.90 10.27
N ARG A 591 -22.76 -22.71 10.03
CA ARG A 591 -21.32 -22.52 10.22
C ARG A 591 -20.87 -22.71 11.67
N THR A 592 -21.69 -22.27 12.62
CA THR A 592 -21.42 -22.42 14.05
C THR A 592 -21.55 -23.88 14.48
N ALA A 593 -22.55 -24.61 13.98
CA ALA A 593 -22.72 -26.04 14.24
C ALA A 593 -21.56 -26.87 13.66
N LEU A 594 -21.12 -26.59 12.42
CA LEU A 594 -19.96 -27.26 11.82
C LEU A 594 -18.66 -26.95 12.59
N ARG A 595 -18.47 -25.68 13.00
CA ARG A 595 -17.37 -25.30 13.89
C ARG A 595 -17.38 -26.10 15.19
N GLN A 596 -18.55 -26.24 15.82
CA GLN A 596 -18.66 -26.99 17.07
C GLN A 596 -18.29 -28.46 16.89
N ALA A 597 -18.74 -29.09 15.80
CA ALA A 597 -18.37 -30.47 15.50
C ALA A 597 -16.84 -30.67 15.36
N TYR A 598 -16.15 -29.74 14.69
CA TYR A 598 -14.67 -29.76 14.65
C TYR A 598 -14.05 -29.60 16.05
N LEU A 599 -14.53 -28.66 16.87
CA LEU A 599 -14.01 -28.47 18.22
C LEU A 599 -14.24 -29.69 19.11
N ASP A 600 -15.42 -30.32 19.01
CA ASP A 600 -15.76 -31.53 19.73
C ASP A 600 -14.87 -32.71 19.31
N LEU A 601 -14.51 -32.80 18.03
CA LEU A 601 -13.58 -33.80 17.51
C LEU A 601 -12.17 -33.60 18.08
N GLY A 602 -11.65 -32.36 18.04
CA GLY A 602 -10.33 -32.04 18.60
C GLY A 602 -10.25 -32.21 20.13
N GLY A 603 -11.37 -32.11 20.83
CA GLY A 603 -11.44 -32.36 22.28
C GLY A 603 -11.39 -33.84 22.68
N LYS A 604 -11.44 -34.78 21.73
CA LYS A 604 -11.38 -36.22 22.04
C LYS A 604 -9.93 -36.64 22.31
N ARG A 605 -9.67 -37.22 23.48
CA ARG A 605 -8.32 -37.68 23.90
C ARG A 605 -7.63 -38.65 22.92
N ALA A 606 -8.40 -39.46 22.20
CA ALA A 606 -7.87 -40.44 21.26
C ALA A 606 -7.53 -39.85 19.87
N VAL A 607 -7.97 -38.61 19.60
CA VAL A 607 -7.81 -37.94 18.30
C VAL A 607 -6.55 -37.09 18.32
N THR A 608 -5.65 -37.33 17.37
CA THR A 608 -4.43 -36.55 17.17
C THR A 608 -4.55 -35.64 15.94
N LEU A 609 -3.70 -34.61 15.87
CA LEU A 609 -3.63 -33.73 14.70
C LEU A 609 -3.39 -34.54 13.40
N SER A 610 -2.51 -35.54 13.47
CA SER A 610 -2.20 -36.47 12.37
C SER A 610 -3.44 -37.25 11.92
N SER A 611 -4.20 -37.82 12.87
CA SER A 611 -5.40 -38.60 12.54
C SER A 611 -6.47 -37.77 11.83
N ILE A 612 -6.67 -36.51 12.22
CA ILE A 612 -7.58 -35.61 11.52
C ILE A 612 -7.03 -35.29 10.13
N ALA A 613 -5.73 -35.02 10.00
CA ALA A 613 -5.09 -34.69 8.74
C ALA A 613 -5.12 -35.83 7.71
N GLU A 614 -5.10 -37.09 8.17
CA GLU A 614 -5.22 -38.28 7.31
C GLU A 614 -6.60 -38.39 6.66
N HIS A 615 -7.67 -38.09 7.42
CA HIS A 615 -9.06 -38.20 6.96
C HIS A 615 -9.55 -36.90 6.27
N SER A 616 -8.89 -35.76 6.53
CA SER A 616 -9.23 -34.46 5.96
C SER A 616 -9.12 -34.42 4.44
N GLY A 617 -10.01 -33.66 3.81
CA GLY A 617 -10.07 -33.53 2.34
C GLY A 617 -10.85 -34.66 1.65
N SER A 618 -11.53 -35.53 2.39
CA SER A 618 -12.32 -36.65 1.84
C SER A 618 -13.60 -36.90 2.63
N ALA A 619 -14.53 -37.68 2.05
CA ALA A 619 -15.76 -38.09 2.73
C ALA A 619 -15.53 -38.89 4.02
N ALA A 620 -14.36 -39.56 4.14
CA ALA A 620 -13.98 -40.37 5.29
C ALA A 620 -13.91 -39.58 6.61
N LEU A 621 -13.73 -38.24 6.56
CA LEU A 621 -13.75 -37.43 7.78
C LEU A 621 -15.11 -37.48 8.49
N THR A 622 -16.20 -37.67 7.75
CA THR A 622 -17.55 -37.78 8.31
C THR A 622 -17.72 -39.07 9.11
N GLU A 623 -17.20 -40.18 8.57
CA GLU A 623 -17.18 -41.48 9.25
C GLU A 623 -16.28 -41.41 10.49
N PHE A 624 -15.08 -40.86 10.34
CA PHE A 624 -14.14 -40.64 11.46
C PHE A 624 -14.74 -39.77 12.58
N MET A 625 -15.48 -38.71 12.26
CA MET A 625 -16.21 -37.90 13.24
C MET A 625 -17.25 -38.74 13.99
N SER A 626 -18.02 -39.55 13.27
CA SER A 626 -19.06 -40.40 13.84
C SER A 626 -18.47 -41.49 14.75
N GLU A 627 -17.38 -42.14 14.33
CA GLU A 627 -16.63 -43.14 15.11
C GLU A 627 -16.08 -42.57 16.43
N ASN A 628 -15.72 -41.29 16.43
CA ASN A 628 -15.23 -40.59 17.62
C ASN A 628 -16.34 -39.88 18.42
N GLY A 629 -17.61 -40.20 18.15
CA GLY A 629 -18.76 -39.72 18.92
C GLY A 629 -19.05 -38.24 18.74
N VAL A 630 -18.91 -37.73 17.50
CA VAL A 630 -19.37 -36.41 17.07
C VAL A 630 -20.54 -36.61 16.10
N ASP A 631 -21.75 -36.19 16.48
CA ASP A 631 -22.95 -36.37 15.65
C ASP A 631 -23.02 -35.31 14.54
N MET A 632 -22.92 -35.77 13.30
CA MET A 632 -23.03 -34.95 12.09
C MET A 632 -24.37 -35.13 11.35
N SER A 633 -25.28 -35.97 11.85
CA SER A 633 -26.47 -36.43 11.13
C SER A 633 -27.37 -35.28 10.68
N ASP A 634 -27.58 -34.28 11.54
CA ASP A 634 -28.41 -33.12 11.23
C ASP A 634 -27.77 -32.17 10.22
N LEU A 635 -26.43 -32.05 10.23
CA LEU A 635 -25.68 -31.26 9.24
C LEU A 635 -25.69 -31.96 7.88
N ILE A 636 -25.46 -33.27 7.84
CA ILE A 636 -25.50 -34.08 6.62
C ILE A 636 -26.91 -34.05 6.00
N ARG A 637 -27.98 -34.13 6.82
CA ARG A 637 -29.36 -34.02 6.33
C ARG A 637 -29.63 -32.66 5.65
N GLN A 638 -28.91 -31.61 6.05
CA GLN A 638 -28.97 -30.28 5.47
C GLN A 638 -28.01 -30.09 4.28
N GLY A 639 -27.31 -31.15 3.84
CA GLY A 639 -26.35 -31.11 2.73
C GLY A 639 -25.00 -30.49 3.11
N ILE A 640 -24.66 -30.47 4.40
CA ILE A 640 -23.39 -29.93 4.89
C ILE A 640 -22.43 -31.08 5.17
N HIS A 641 -21.28 -31.05 4.50
CA HIS A 641 -20.27 -32.08 4.59
C HIS A 641 -18.93 -31.49 5.02
N PRO A 642 -18.16 -32.13 5.93
CA PRO A 642 -16.89 -31.60 6.45
C PRO A 642 -15.71 -31.84 5.47
N HIS A 643 -15.94 -31.76 4.17
CA HIS A 643 -14.93 -32.05 3.15
C HIS A 643 -15.13 -31.14 1.93
N PRO A 644 -14.17 -31.10 0.99
CA PRO A 644 -14.30 -30.29 -0.21
C PRO A 644 -15.50 -30.74 -1.07
N PRO A 645 -16.12 -29.84 -1.85
CA PRO A 645 -17.12 -30.21 -2.83
C PRO A 645 -16.58 -31.25 -3.82
N ALA A 646 -17.47 -32.07 -4.38
CA ALA A 646 -17.11 -33.00 -5.46
C ALA A 646 -16.50 -32.22 -6.66
N PRO A 647 -15.54 -32.81 -7.39
CA PRO A 647 -14.81 -32.15 -8.50
C PRO A 647 -15.70 -31.35 -9.47
N GLU A 648 -16.85 -31.90 -9.83
CA GLU A 648 -17.85 -31.31 -10.72
C GLU A 648 -18.51 -30.04 -10.15
N HIS A 649 -18.59 -29.91 -8.82
CA HIS A 649 -19.25 -28.81 -8.12
C HIS A 649 -18.25 -27.73 -7.64
N VAL A 650 -16.95 -28.03 -7.62
CA VAL A 650 -15.90 -27.10 -7.15
C VAL A 650 -15.96 -25.76 -7.86
N GLY A 651 -16.26 -25.75 -9.17
CA GLY A 651 -16.32 -24.54 -9.98
C GLY A 651 -17.27 -23.48 -9.44
N VAL A 652 -18.46 -23.87 -8.96
CA VAL A 652 -19.44 -22.94 -8.38
C VAL A 652 -18.96 -22.38 -7.04
N TYR A 653 -18.47 -23.24 -6.14
CA TYR A 653 -17.98 -22.77 -4.83
C TYR A 653 -16.74 -21.88 -4.99
N ARG A 654 -15.85 -22.20 -5.93
CA ARG A 654 -14.72 -21.34 -6.28
C ARG A 654 -15.18 -20.00 -6.83
N PHE A 655 -16.19 -19.99 -7.71
CA PHE A 655 -16.74 -18.75 -8.25
C PHE A 655 -17.31 -17.83 -7.15
N ILE A 656 -18.02 -18.39 -6.17
CA ILE A 656 -18.51 -17.64 -5.01
C ILE A 656 -17.33 -16.96 -4.29
N SER A 657 -16.31 -17.74 -3.93
CA SER A 657 -15.10 -17.23 -3.29
C SER A 657 -14.40 -16.16 -4.13
N GLU A 658 -14.28 -16.36 -5.44
CA GLU A 658 -13.68 -15.43 -6.39
C GLU A 658 -14.40 -14.08 -6.48
N VAL A 659 -15.73 -14.07 -6.46
CA VAL A 659 -16.53 -12.83 -6.46
C VAL A 659 -16.32 -12.07 -5.14
N HIS A 660 -16.34 -12.78 -4.01
CA HIS A 660 -16.05 -12.19 -2.71
C HIS A 660 -14.63 -11.63 -2.64
N HIS A 661 -13.66 -12.39 -3.15
CA HIS A 661 -12.26 -12.02 -3.24
C HIS A 661 -12.05 -10.77 -4.11
N ALA A 662 -12.70 -10.72 -5.28
CA ALA A 662 -12.57 -9.60 -6.19
C ALA A 662 -13.12 -8.28 -5.64
N LEU A 663 -14.10 -8.36 -4.73
CA LEU A 663 -14.76 -7.19 -4.14
C LEU A 663 -14.35 -6.88 -2.69
N SER A 664 -13.52 -7.73 -2.06
CA SER A 664 -13.07 -7.53 -0.68
C SER A 664 -12.23 -6.26 -0.51
N GLY A 665 -11.54 -5.83 -1.57
CA GLY A 665 -10.58 -4.73 -1.54
C GLY A 665 -9.31 -5.06 -0.72
N THR A 666 -9.15 -6.32 -0.30
CA THR A 666 -7.95 -6.82 0.37
C THR A 666 -6.87 -7.11 -0.65
N TRP A 667 -5.61 -6.92 -0.26
CA TRP A 667 -4.50 -7.20 -1.15
C TRP A 667 -4.25 -8.71 -1.25
N CYS A 668 -3.87 -9.20 -2.43
CA CYS A 668 -3.62 -10.60 -2.73
C CYS A 668 -2.42 -10.72 -3.68
N SER A 669 -1.66 -11.81 -3.58
CA SER A 669 -0.56 -12.11 -4.50
C SER A 669 -1.01 -12.30 -5.95
N CYS A 670 -2.31 -12.57 -6.20
CA CYS A 670 -2.87 -12.68 -7.56
C CYS A 670 -2.72 -11.37 -8.35
N PHE A 671 -2.63 -10.22 -7.66
CA PHE A 671 -2.40 -8.93 -8.30
C PHE A 671 -0.95 -8.79 -8.82
N GLN A 672 -0.02 -9.63 -8.35
CA GLN A 672 1.39 -9.57 -8.75
C GLN A 672 1.79 -10.59 -9.80
N GLN A 673 1.04 -11.67 -9.99
CA GLN A 673 1.44 -12.74 -10.91
C GLN A 673 1.49 -12.22 -12.35
N ASN A 674 2.69 -12.25 -12.95
CA ASN A 674 2.81 -12.18 -14.40
C ASN A 674 1.97 -13.32 -14.97
N PRO A 675 1.06 -13.07 -15.93
CA PRO A 675 0.15 -14.10 -16.40
C PRO A 675 0.97 -15.30 -16.89
N PRO A 676 0.62 -16.55 -16.49
CA PRO A 676 1.17 -17.71 -17.15
C PRO A 676 0.89 -17.58 -18.64
N VAL A 677 1.85 -18.07 -19.42
CA VAL A 677 1.89 -18.04 -20.87
C VAL A 677 0.65 -18.74 -21.44
N ASN A 678 -0.51 -18.07 -21.50
CA ASN A 678 -1.62 -18.26 -22.44
C ASN A 678 -2.87 -17.41 -22.08
N ARG A 679 -3.07 -16.35 -22.88
CA ARG A 679 -4.36 -15.92 -23.45
C ARG A 679 -5.48 -15.30 -22.58
N CYS A 680 -5.26 -14.85 -21.34
CA CYS A 680 -6.21 -13.92 -20.70
C CYS A 680 -5.50 -12.66 -20.17
N SER A 681 -5.69 -11.54 -20.86
CA SER A 681 -5.07 -10.24 -20.56
C SER A 681 -5.93 -9.43 -19.59
N CYS A 682 -6.04 -9.87 -18.35
CA CYS A 682 -6.56 -9.06 -17.26
C CYS A 682 -5.56 -7.93 -16.92
N LEU A 683 -6.05 -6.77 -16.49
CA LEU A 683 -5.20 -5.65 -16.06
C LEU A 683 -4.39 -6.07 -14.81
N ARG A 684 -3.13 -5.63 -14.70
CA ARG A 684 -2.24 -5.90 -13.54
C ARG A 684 -2.82 -5.55 -12.16
N SER A 685 -3.88 -4.76 -12.11
CA SER A 685 -4.53 -4.30 -10.89
C SER A 685 -5.96 -4.86 -10.70
N GLU A 686 -6.37 -5.84 -11.49
CA GLU A 686 -7.69 -6.46 -11.38
C GLU A 686 -7.58 -7.87 -10.77
N PRO A 687 -8.57 -8.29 -9.95
CA PRO A 687 -8.59 -9.65 -9.42
C PRO A 687 -8.74 -10.63 -10.57
N GLN A 688 -7.84 -11.62 -10.64
CA GLN A 688 -7.93 -12.71 -11.60
C GLN A 688 -9.02 -13.67 -11.13
N LEU A 689 -9.96 -13.99 -12.03
CA LEU A 689 -10.87 -15.12 -11.85
C LEU A 689 -10.25 -16.34 -12.54
N SER A 690 -10.58 -17.54 -12.09
CA SER A 690 -10.20 -18.76 -12.80
C SER A 690 -10.71 -18.73 -14.23
N ALA A 691 -10.01 -19.44 -15.13
CA ALA A 691 -10.42 -19.53 -16.52
C ALA A 691 -11.87 -20.03 -16.64
N GLU A 692 -12.25 -21.02 -15.84
CA GLU A 692 -13.62 -21.54 -15.80
C GLU A 692 -14.64 -20.44 -15.48
N SER A 693 -14.37 -19.62 -14.46
CA SER A 693 -15.25 -18.51 -14.10
C SER A 693 -15.27 -17.39 -15.13
N GLU A 694 -14.12 -17.09 -15.75
CA GLU A 694 -14.01 -16.06 -16.80
C GLU A 694 -14.98 -16.35 -17.96
N TYR A 695 -14.97 -17.59 -18.47
CA TYR A 695 -15.83 -17.97 -19.59
C TYR A 695 -17.28 -18.21 -19.16
N THR A 696 -17.50 -18.97 -18.09
CA THR A 696 -18.83 -19.47 -17.72
C THR A 696 -19.79 -18.36 -17.30
N TYR A 697 -19.30 -17.40 -16.51
CA TYR A 697 -20.13 -16.34 -15.91
C TYR A 697 -20.06 -15.00 -16.67
N GLY A 698 -19.60 -15.03 -17.92
CA GLY A 698 -19.68 -13.88 -18.82
C GLY A 698 -18.70 -12.75 -18.55
N PHE A 699 -17.59 -13.02 -17.85
CA PHE A 699 -16.51 -12.07 -17.62
C PHE A 699 -15.54 -11.98 -18.81
N HIS A 700 -15.47 -13.03 -19.63
CA HIS A 700 -14.59 -13.08 -20.79
C HIS A 700 -14.92 -11.97 -21.80
N GLY A 701 -13.91 -11.16 -22.13
CA GLY A 701 -14.04 -10.08 -23.10
C GLY A 701 -14.74 -8.82 -22.56
N THR A 702 -15.02 -8.76 -21.26
CA THR A 702 -15.59 -7.56 -20.62
C THR A 702 -14.55 -6.45 -20.46
N VAL A 703 -15.00 -5.20 -20.52
CA VAL A 703 -14.19 -4.03 -20.14
C VAL A 703 -14.22 -3.82 -18.60
N PRO A 704 -13.29 -3.07 -18.00
CA PRO A 704 -13.21 -2.90 -16.55
C PRO A 704 -14.53 -2.49 -15.87
N TRP A 705 -15.30 -1.61 -16.51
CA TRP A 705 -16.60 -1.18 -15.99
C TRP A 705 -17.65 -2.32 -16.03
N GLU A 706 -17.71 -3.07 -17.13
CA GLU A 706 -18.60 -4.23 -17.29
C GLU A 706 -18.26 -5.32 -16.28
N ARG A 707 -16.97 -5.62 -16.11
CA ARG A 707 -16.45 -6.56 -15.12
C ARG A 707 -16.85 -6.17 -13.70
N TRP A 708 -16.61 -4.90 -13.33
CA TRP A 708 -17.02 -4.39 -12.02
C TRP A 708 -18.53 -4.49 -11.82
N GLN A 709 -19.33 -4.18 -12.84
CA GLN A 709 -20.79 -4.28 -12.77
C GLN A 709 -21.25 -5.74 -12.62
N LEU A 710 -20.62 -6.69 -13.30
CA LEU A 710 -20.89 -8.12 -13.15
C LEU A 710 -20.50 -8.65 -11.77
N LEU A 711 -19.34 -8.27 -11.24
CA LEU A 711 -18.95 -8.66 -9.88
C LEU A 711 -19.99 -8.22 -8.85
N ASN A 712 -20.46 -6.96 -8.93
CA ASN A 712 -21.49 -6.45 -8.02
C ASN A 712 -22.83 -7.16 -8.21
N PHE A 713 -23.17 -7.51 -9.46
CA PHE A 713 -24.38 -8.29 -9.76
C PHE A 713 -24.32 -9.67 -9.11
N TYR A 714 -23.23 -10.41 -9.34
CA TYR A 714 -23.08 -11.73 -8.75
C TYR A 714 -23.03 -11.66 -7.23
N LEU A 715 -22.33 -10.69 -6.64
CA LEU A 715 -22.37 -10.51 -5.18
C LEU A 715 -23.80 -10.33 -4.66
N ALA A 716 -24.63 -9.55 -5.37
CA ALA A 716 -26.03 -9.36 -5.01
C ALA A 716 -26.84 -10.66 -5.19
N ALA A 717 -26.68 -11.36 -6.31
CA ALA A 717 -27.39 -12.61 -6.61
C ALA A 717 -27.05 -13.72 -5.60
N LEU A 718 -25.76 -13.88 -5.27
CA LEU A 718 -25.27 -14.84 -4.27
C LEU A 718 -25.75 -14.55 -2.84
N SER A 719 -26.20 -13.31 -2.58
CA SER A 719 -26.71 -12.89 -1.27
C SER A 719 -28.23 -13.06 -1.13
N VAL A 720 -28.93 -13.49 -2.19
CA VAL A 720 -30.39 -13.72 -2.15
C VAL A 720 -30.68 -14.99 -1.32
N PRO A 721 -31.66 -14.99 -0.39
CA PRO A 721 -31.95 -16.17 0.43
C PRO A 721 -32.34 -17.44 -0.34
N SER A 722 -32.88 -17.30 -1.55
CA SER A 722 -33.23 -18.41 -2.44
C SER A 722 -32.05 -18.91 -3.29
N PHE A 723 -30.86 -18.31 -3.16
CA PHE A 723 -29.69 -18.76 -3.90
C PHE A 723 -29.21 -20.11 -3.36
N CYS A 724 -29.01 -21.06 -4.27
CA CYS A 724 -28.47 -22.38 -3.99
C CYS A 724 -27.29 -22.67 -4.93
N PRO A 725 -26.10 -23.01 -4.41
CA PRO A 725 -24.96 -23.41 -5.24
C PRO A 725 -25.25 -24.62 -6.15
N GLN A 726 -26.01 -25.59 -5.65
CA GLN A 726 -26.38 -26.80 -6.37
C GLN A 726 -27.32 -26.50 -7.54
N ASP A 727 -28.27 -25.57 -7.37
CA ASP A 727 -29.17 -25.16 -8.45
C ASP A 727 -28.42 -24.37 -9.54
N LEU A 728 -27.43 -23.56 -9.13
CA LEU A 728 -26.55 -22.89 -10.08
C LEU A 728 -25.73 -23.91 -10.88
N GLN A 729 -25.20 -24.94 -10.21
CA GLN A 729 -24.47 -26.02 -10.87
C GLN A 729 -25.37 -26.81 -11.84
N ALA A 730 -26.58 -27.18 -11.42
CA ALA A 730 -27.53 -27.87 -12.29
C ALA A 730 -27.87 -27.04 -13.54
N ALA A 731 -28.01 -25.72 -13.39
CA ALA A 731 -28.19 -24.80 -14.52
C ALA A 731 -26.95 -24.70 -15.42
N LEU A 732 -25.76 -24.97 -14.89
CA LEU A 732 -24.51 -25.08 -15.64
C LEU A 732 -24.36 -26.44 -16.32
N ASP A 733 -24.94 -27.52 -15.81
CA ASP A 733 -24.82 -28.84 -16.42
C ASP A 733 -25.77 -29.04 -17.61
N ASP A 734 -26.91 -28.33 -17.62
CA ASP A 734 -27.85 -28.31 -18.75
C ASP A 734 -27.15 -27.86 -20.05
N GLN A 735 -27.24 -28.65 -21.13
CA GLN A 735 -26.56 -28.37 -22.40
C GLN A 735 -27.05 -27.09 -23.10
N GLY A 736 -28.18 -26.51 -22.67
CA GLY A 736 -28.71 -25.27 -23.19
C GLY A 736 -28.11 -24.02 -22.54
N ASN A 737 -27.54 -23.12 -23.36
CA ASN A 737 -27.04 -21.79 -22.91
C ASN A 737 -28.09 -20.94 -22.16
N ALA A 738 -29.39 -21.26 -22.30
CA ALA A 738 -30.49 -20.55 -21.68
C ALA A 738 -30.75 -20.96 -20.22
N ALA A 739 -30.25 -22.10 -19.74
CA ALA A 739 -30.56 -22.60 -18.40
C ALA A 739 -29.96 -21.70 -17.30
N LEU A 740 -28.67 -21.37 -17.41
CA LEU A 740 -28.00 -20.41 -16.54
C LEU A 740 -28.70 -19.04 -16.55
N GLU A 741 -29.10 -18.57 -17.73
CA GLU A 741 -29.78 -17.28 -17.87
C GLU A 741 -31.14 -17.27 -17.17
N ARG A 742 -31.95 -18.32 -17.36
CA ARG A 742 -33.23 -18.48 -16.66
C ARG A 742 -33.03 -18.53 -15.15
N TYR A 743 -32.05 -19.28 -14.67
CA TYR A 743 -31.76 -19.37 -13.23
C TYR A 743 -31.38 -17.98 -12.66
N LEU A 744 -30.46 -17.26 -13.31
CA LEU A 744 -30.09 -15.91 -12.87
C LEU A 744 -31.27 -14.93 -12.88
N ASP A 745 -32.19 -15.07 -13.83
CA ASP A 745 -33.40 -14.25 -13.91
C ASP A 745 -34.41 -14.59 -12.79
N THR A 746 -34.46 -15.85 -12.34
CA THR A 746 -35.28 -16.20 -11.14
C THR A 746 -34.75 -15.55 -9.86
N LEU A 747 -33.43 -15.41 -9.73
CA LEU A 747 -32.82 -14.73 -8.58
C LEU A 747 -32.97 -13.21 -8.70
N MET A 748 -32.79 -12.69 -9.91
CA MET A 748 -32.78 -11.26 -10.20
C MET A 748 -33.55 -10.97 -11.50
N PRO A 749 -34.86 -10.70 -11.42
CA PRO A 749 -35.68 -10.47 -12.61
C PRO A 749 -35.16 -9.34 -13.49
N ASP A 750 -35.22 -9.54 -14.81
CA ASP A 750 -34.76 -8.62 -15.84
C ASP A 750 -33.27 -8.24 -15.69
N PHE A 751 -32.41 -9.14 -15.18
CA PHE A 751 -31.04 -8.77 -14.84
C PHE A 751 -30.26 -8.19 -16.03
N ARG A 752 -30.44 -8.72 -17.25
CA ARG A 752 -29.79 -8.19 -18.46
C ARG A 752 -30.13 -6.73 -18.68
N ARG A 753 -31.41 -6.37 -18.55
CA ARG A 753 -31.87 -4.98 -18.67
C ARG A 753 -31.30 -4.09 -17.56
N ASN A 754 -31.19 -4.63 -16.35
CA ASN A 754 -30.64 -3.92 -15.19
C ASN A 754 -29.13 -3.64 -15.35
N LEU A 755 -28.39 -4.58 -15.95
CA LEU A 755 -26.96 -4.46 -16.25
C LEU A 755 -26.68 -3.58 -17.48
N TYR A 756 -27.56 -3.64 -18.49
CA TYR A 756 -27.36 -2.94 -19.74
C TYR A 756 -27.28 -1.41 -19.55
N ARG A 757 -26.28 -0.82 -20.20
CA ARG A 757 -26.12 0.63 -20.30
C ARG A 757 -25.76 0.94 -21.75
N LYS A 758 -26.71 1.55 -22.48
CA LYS A 758 -26.64 1.86 -23.92
C LYS A 758 -25.29 2.36 -24.44
N TYR A 759 -24.53 3.07 -23.61
CA TYR A 759 -23.26 3.69 -23.99
C TYR A 759 -22.02 3.10 -23.27
N ARG A 760 -22.19 2.04 -22.47
CA ARG A 760 -21.12 1.43 -21.66
C ARG A 760 -21.04 -0.10 -21.76
N THR A 761 -22.07 -0.75 -22.29
CA THR A 761 -22.13 -2.20 -22.42
C THR A 761 -22.18 -2.62 -23.88
N SER A 762 -21.48 -3.70 -24.21
CA SER A 762 -21.70 -4.43 -25.46
C SER A 762 -23.17 -4.85 -25.60
N LEU A 763 -23.66 -4.96 -26.84
CA LEU A 763 -25.00 -5.49 -27.13
C LEU A 763 -25.19 -6.92 -26.60
N CYS A 764 -24.12 -7.72 -26.57
CA CYS A 764 -24.15 -9.10 -26.10
C CYS A 764 -23.80 -9.24 -24.62
N PHE A 765 -23.75 -8.15 -23.85
CA PHE A 765 -23.37 -8.17 -22.44
C PHE A 765 -24.55 -8.54 -21.51
N PRO A 766 -24.35 -9.43 -20.52
CA PRO A 766 -23.19 -10.31 -20.35
C PRO A 766 -23.19 -11.49 -21.34
N GLY A 767 -22.00 -11.88 -21.80
CA GLY A 767 -21.82 -13.01 -22.71
C GLY A 767 -21.87 -14.35 -21.95
N LEU A 768 -23.08 -14.80 -21.58
CA LEU A 768 -23.29 -16.06 -20.86
C LEU A 768 -23.26 -17.28 -21.80
N GLY A 769 -22.95 -18.46 -21.26
CA GLY A 769 -23.03 -19.74 -21.97
C GLY A 769 -21.74 -20.18 -22.69
N MET A 770 -20.63 -19.47 -22.48
CA MET A 770 -19.32 -19.93 -22.95
C MET A 770 -18.75 -20.96 -21.97
N ARG A 771 -18.40 -22.17 -22.46
CA ARG A 771 -17.80 -23.23 -21.63
C ARG A 771 -16.37 -23.52 -22.04
N LEU A 772 -15.53 -23.84 -21.06
CA LEU A 772 -14.26 -24.49 -21.32
C LEU A 772 -14.54 -25.95 -21.67
N LEU A 773 -14.17 -26.36 -22.88
CA LEU A 773 -14.34 -27.73 -23.35
C LEU A 773 -12.98 -28.37 -23.55
N ASP A 774 -12.87 -29.64 -23.17
CA ASP A 774 -11.72 -30.46 -23.49
C ASP A 774 -11.59 -30.58 -25.00
N ARG A 775 -10.37 -30.43 -25.51
CA ARG A 775 -10.13 -30.43 -26.97
C ARG A 775 -10.41 -31.78 -27.61
N HIS A 776 -10.28 -32.87 -26.87
CA HIS A 776 -10.40 -34.23 -27.36
C HIS A 776 -11.80 -34.79 -27.10
N THR A 777 -12.31 -34.65 -25.87
CA THR A 777 -13.60 -35.24 -25.49
C THR A 777 -14.78 -34.32 -25.75
N ARG A 778 -14.55 -33.02 -25.99
CA ARG A 778 -15.59 -31.97 -26.10
C ARG A 778 -16.49 -31.86 -24.87
N LEU A 779 -16.11 -32.49 -23.76
CA LEU A 779 -16.82 -32.38 -22.48
C LEU A 779 -16.38 -31.11 -21.75
N PRO A 780 -17.23 -30.55 -20.87
CA PRO A 780 -16.84 -29.46 -19.98
C PRO A 780 -15.59 -29.80 -19.17
N ILE A 781 -14.64 -28.88 -19.09
CA ILE A 781 -13.48 -28.98 -18.20
C ILE A 781 -13.87 -28.36 -16.86
N HIS A 782 -13.88 -29.18 -15.81
CA HIS A 782 -13.91 -28.71 -14.44
C HIS A 782 -12.46 -28.59 -13.96
N ILE A 783 -12.01 -27.37 -13.66
CA ILE A 783 -10.67 -27.19 -13.11
C ILE A 783 -10.78 -27.53 -11.63
N VAL A 784 -10.25 -28.67 -11.22
CA VAL A 784 -10.24 -29.11 -9.82
C VAL A 784 -9.07 -28.43 -9.10
N ASP A 785 -9.26 -27.16 -8.79
CA ASP A 785 -8.36 -26.37 -7.97
C ASP A 785 -9.12 -25.91 -6.72
N TYR A 786 -8.77 -26.53 -5.59
CA TYR A 786 -9.33 -26.24 -4.26
C TYR A 786 -8.60 -25.08 -3.57
N SER A 787 -7.55 -24.52 -4.18
CA SER A 787 -7.01 -23.26 -3.71
C SER A 787 -8.05 -22.18 -3.99
N VAL A 788 -8.74 -21.74 -2.94
CA VAL A 788 -9.41 -20.45 -2.95
C VAL A 788 -8.36 -19.44 -3.38
N CYS A 789 -8.65 -18.61 -4.38
CA CYS A 789 -7.79 -17.53 -4.84
C CYS A 789 -6.99 -16.96 -3.67
N HIS A 790 -5.67 -17.08 -3.78
CA HIS A 790 -4.67 -17.02 -2.71
C HIS A 790 -5.06 -16.23 -1.47
N ASP A 791 -4.68 -16.73 -0.29
CA ASP A 791 -4.94 -16.06 0.99
C ASP A 791 -4.70 -14.55 0.91
N VAL A 792 -5.77 -13.80 1.15
CA VAL A 792 -5.72 -12.35 1.12
C VAL A 792 -4.98 -11.83 2.33
N SER A 793 -4.13 -10.83 2.12
CA SER A 793 -3.59 -10.06 3.23
C SER A 793 -4.73 -9.31 3.92
N ARG A 794 -4.94 -9.66 5.19
CA ARG A 794 -5.87 -9.01 6.10
C ARG A 794 -5.12 -8.04 7.02
N PRO A 795 -5.83 -7.09 7.67
CA PRO A 795 -5.28 -6.40 8.84
C PRO A 795 -4.72 -7.42 9.83
N ASP A 796 -3.62 -7.08 10.50
CA ASP A 796 -2.91 -8.02 11.38
C ASP A 796 -3.85 -8.56 12.47
N GLY A 797 -4.76 -7.73 12.99
CA GLY A 797 -5.75 -8.13 13.99
C GLY A 797 -6.79 -9.16 13.56
N LEU A 798 -6.97 -9.36 12.25
CA LEU A 798 -7.84 -10.40 11.67
C LEU A 798 -7.05 -11.51 10.95
N CYS A 799 -5.72 -11.46 11.00
CA CYS A 799 -4.89 -12.45 10.35
C CYS A 799 -4.92 -13.78 11.13
N ASN A 800 -4.73 -14.89 10.41
CA ASN A 800 -4.45 -16.19 11.00
C ASN A 800 -2.93 -16.40 11.01
N ALA A 801 -2.20 -15.67 11.84
CA ALA A 801 -0.76 -15.84 11.95
C ALA A 801 -0.44 -17.12 12.74
N MET A 802 0.07 -18.16 12.05
CA MET A 802 0.71 -19.31 12.70
C MET A 802 2.08 -18.95 13.29
N TYR A 803 2.71 -17.89 12.76
CA TYR A 803 4.00 -17.41 13.21
C TYR A 803 3.85 -16.05 13.88
N LEU A 804 3.84 -16.05 15.21
CA LEU A 804 3.84 -14.84 16.01
C LEU A 804 5.24 -14.67 16.61
N PRO A 805 5.87 -13.48 16.52
CA PRO A 805 7.05 -13.18 17.32
C PRO A 805 6.73 -13.46 18.78
N ALA A 806 7.62 -14.17 19.50
CA ALA A 806 7.45 -14.44 20.92
C ALA A 806 7.01 -13.16 21.65
N LEU A 807 5.82 -13.19 22.23
CA LEU A 807 5.43 -12.24 23.25
C LEU A 807 6.18 -12.70 24.50
N ASP A 808 7.04 -11.85 25.07
CA ASP A 808 7.64 -12.05 26.40
C ASP A 808 6.57 -11.91 27.51
N LEU A 809 5.39 -12.50 27.32
CA LEU A 809 4.33 -12.58 28.30
C LEU A 809 4.26 -14.04 28.74
N ARG A 810 4.70 -14.32 29.96
CA ARG A 810 4.41 -15.60 30.64
C ARG A 810 2.90 -15.65 30.88
N ILE A 811 2.17 -16.33 29.99
CA ILE A 811 0.74 -16.55 30.16
C ILE A 811 0.60 -17.77 31.09
N GLU A 812 0.38 -17.54 32.39
CA GLU A 812 -0.09 -18.61 33.28
C GLU A 812 -1.56 -18.89 32.96
N VAL A 813 -1.80 -19.91 32.12
CA VAL A 813 -3.15 -20.44 31.90
C VAL A 813 -3.53 -21.24 33.13
N THR A 814 -4.32 -20.65 34.02
CA THR A 814 -4.93 -21.37 35.14
C THR A 814 -6.19 -22.07 34.63
N TYR A 815 -6.16 -23.40 34.62
CA TYR A 815 -7.33 -24.22 34.36
C TYR A 815 -8.22 -24.18 35.61
N SER A 816 -9.44 -23.67 35.49
CA SER A 816 -10.52 -23.99 36.42
C SER A 816 -11.23 -25.24 35.89
N ASP A 817 -11.24 -26.30 36.70
CA ASP A 817 -11.93 -27.58 36.43
C ASP A 817 -13.39 -27.41 35.98
#